data_AF-A0A257UQS5-F1
#
_entry.id   AF-A0A257UQS5-F1
#
_cell.length_a   1.000
_cell.length_b   1.000
_cell.length_c   1.000
_cell.angle_alpha   90.00
_cell.angle_beta   90.00
_cell.angle_gamma   90.00
#
_symmetry.space_group_name_H-M   'P 1'
#
loop_
_entity.id
_entity.type
_entity.pdbx_description
1 polymer ?
#
loop_
_entity_poly.entity_id
_entity_poly.type
_entity_poly.pdbx_seq_one_letter_code
_entity_poly.pdbx_strand_id
1 'polypeptide(L)'
;MTHQSQLRPLAPQVSRPRARSGWRNPASWLAAFATAGATFGIWAALNRPVTNLPGYSGEIGGFAFSPFHAGESPQSNVYPSVKQINADLALVATKTHNIRTYTVQNDLGDIPALAAKYHLNVTLGAWLDQHPKANEAELQKVVKIANANADVKSVMVGNEVILRRNLTVAELAADIDYVKSRVHVPVSTAEPWHTWLHHPELAKSVDFITVHLLPYWEGVPEKTAVQYALHRLHQVQRAFPGKRVVIGEIGWPSDGIDIGGARASRVYQAAFLRDFFNIAQKEHLNYFVMEAFDQPWKTSFEGRAAGYWGMWSQSRQPKWSLTGPVLQNRAWLPWAAGASLLGLLITIGLLSRRPDMRVAGKLTFAVLVQGFGTALAMLLMTMGETYLSWSAAAVWSTLALGQALLLFLLIADSFDLTETLFGRVRKRHFEPVPAPHGMKLPKVSLHLPICNEPADMVKQTLNALAALDYENYEVLVIDNNTKDSAVWEPVAAHCARLGAKFRFFTLGQYPGFKAGALNFALRETAPDAEIIGVLDSDYIVDPDWLRCMVPAFADPVVGFTQSPQDYRDNDGSIFKRMMFWEYAGFFQIGMVNRNERNAIIQHGTMTLVRKDALLKPARDPAGGWAEWCITEDSELGMRLFRDGYEAVYSKRSFGRGVMPDDFNAFRKQRYRWAYGAMRITRKHWKALLSPFDRTLTLGQRWHFVTGWLPWMGDALGLAFLFLGLAWSAGLILDPVRFEFPIILFMLPSVGLFVFKIVQILALYSARVNCGLRDRIGAAVAGLALSHTIGKAVWKGLFTNKLPFLRTPKMKDAPALVQGLVMAREELVLLALTWGALLGVGIGHHWATPESKLWCVVLFTQSLPYLASVGVSIVAALPAKVVKALPAPAPALLPVSRMPISARTAAGD
;
A
#
# COMPACT_ATOMS: atom_id res chain seq x y z
N MET A 1 -36.99 63.34 -11.77
CA MET A 1 -36.76 62.36 -12.85
C MET A 1 -36.17 61.11 -12.24
N THR A 2 -36.93 60.03 -12.32
CA THR A 2 -36.72 58.70 -11.77
C THR A 2 -35.70 57.91 -12.59
N HIS A 3 -34.64 57.40 -11.94
CA HIS A 3 -33.88 56.25 -12.45
C HIS A 3 -33.94 55.12 -11.42
N GLN A 4 -35.13 54.52 -11.31
CA GLN A 4 -35.27 53.11 -10.93
C GLN A 4 -34.79 52.27 -12.12
N SER A 5 -33.52 51.89 -12.15
CA SER A 5 -33.07 50.79 -13.01
C SER A 5 -33.10 49.50 -12.19
N GLN A 6 -33.93 48.59 -12.67
CA GLN A 6 -34.24 47.26 -12.16
C GLN A 6 -32.98 46.45 -11.80
N LEU A 7 -32.61 46.40 -10.52
CA LEU A 7 -31.88 45.27 -9.96
C LEU A 7 -32.88 44.12 -9.82
N ARG A 8 -33.00 43.29 -10.86
CA ARG A 8 -33.58 41.95 -10.69
C ARG A 8 -32.77 41.23 -9.61
N PRO A 9 -33.40 40.58 -8.62
CA PRO A 9 -32.67 39.67 -7.74
C PRO A 9 -32.10 38.58 -8.65
N LEU A 10 -30.77 38.53 -8.78
CA LEU A 10 -30.10 37.39 -9.37
C LEU A 10 -30.45 36.20 -8.48
N ALA A 11 -31.40 35.37 -8.92
CA ALA A 11 -31.56 34.05 -8.37
C ALA A 11 -30.16 33.41 -8.31
N PRO A 12 -29.75 32.78 -7.18
CA PRO A 12 -28.45 32.15 -7.09
C PRO A 12 -28.37 31.05 -8.14
N GLN A 13 -27.83 31.38 -9.32
CA GLN A 13 -27.68 30.43 -10.41
C GLN A 13 -26.53 29.50 -10.05
N VAL A 14 -26.86 28.27 -9.66
CA VAL A 14 -25.92 27.15 -9.78
C VAL A 14 -25.64 27.01 -11.28
N SER A 15 -24.57 27.66 -11.75
CA SER A 15 -24.25 27.69 -13.16
C SER A 15 -24.02 26.26 -13.67
N ARG A 16 -24.86 25.79 -14.59
CA ARG A 16 -24.71 24.47 -15.24
C ARG A 16 -23.96 24.66 -16.55
N PRO A 17 -22.63 24.39 -16.63
CA PRO A 17 -21.92 24.53 -17.90
C PRO A 17 -22.38 23.46 -18.90
N ARG A 18 -22.62 23.87 -20.16
CA ARG A 18 -22.83 22.94 -21.29
C ARG A 18 -21.62 22.02 -21.44
N ALA A 19 -21.84 20.71 -21.38
CA ALA A 19 -20.79 19.71 -21.51
C ALA A 19 -20.24 19.69 -22.95
N ARG A 20 -19.14 20.43 -23.21
CA ARG A 20 -18.28 20.10 -24.35
C ARG A 20 -17.67 18.73 -24.10
N SER A 21 -17.78 17.81 -25.04
CA SER A 21 -17.20 16.47 -24.92
C SER A 21 -15.69 16.58 -24.68
N GLY A 22 -15.25 16.32 -23.45
CA GLY A 22 -13.83 16.41 -23.10
C GLY A 22 -12.96 15.36 -23.78
N TRP A 23 -13.57 14.34 -24.40
CA TRP A 23 -12.92 13.40 -25.31
C TRP A 23 -12.35 14.05 -26.56
N ARG A 24 -12.78 15.27 -26.93
CA ARG A 24 -12.25 16.01 -28.07
C ARG A 24 -11.13 17.01 -27.69
N ASN A 25 -10.61 16.96 -26.46
CA ASN A 25 -9.59 17.91 -26.01
C ASN A 25 -8.19 17.51 -26.52
N PRO A 26 -7.59 18.24 -27.49
CA PRO A 26 -6.32 17.83 -28.09
C PRO A 26 -5.16 17.83 -27.10
N ALA A 27 -5.17 18.74 -26.11
CA ALA A 27 -4.11 18.80 -25.09
C ALA A 27 -4.13 17.57 -24.15
N SER A 28 -5.30 17.00 -23.88
CA SER A 28 -5.40 15.77 -23.07
C SER A 28 -4.83 14.57 -23.83
N TRP A 29 -5.15 14.45 -25.13
CA TRP A 29 -4.59 13.41 -25.99
C TRP A 29 -3.09 13.56 -26.18
N LEU A 30 -2.61 14.78 -26.46
CA LEU A 30 -1.19 15.06 -26.61
C LEU A 30 -0.40 14.69 -25.34
N ALA A 31 -0.91 15.07 -24.16
CA ALA A 31 -0.27 14.72 -22.90
C ALA A 31 -0.22 13.19 -22.70
N ALA A 32 -1.32 12.48 -22.97
CA ALA A 32 -1.38 11.03 -22.82
C ALA A 32 -0.45 10.30 -23.80
N PHE A 33 -0.46 10.66 -25.08
CA PHE A 33 0.40 10.04 -26.10
C PHE A 33 1.88 10.38 -25.91
N ALA A 34 2.21 11.63 -25.60
CA ALA A 34 3.61 12.04 -25.40
C ALA A 34 4.23 11.29 -24.21
N THR A 35 3.50 11.17 -23.09
CA THR A 35 3.98 10.45 -21.91
C THR A 35 3.99 8.95 -22.11
N ALA A 36 3.01 8.37 -22.79
CA ALA A 36 3.02 6.95 -23.16
C ALA A 36 4.21 6.61 -24.09
N GLY A 37 4.46 7.45 -25.10
CA GLY A 37 5.60 7.31 -26.01
C GLY A 37 6.94 7.47 -25.31
N ALA A 38 7.08 8.47 -24.43
CA ALA A 38 8.28 8.64 -23.61
C ALA A 38 8.51 7.45 -22.67
N THR A 39 7.45 6.95 -22.02
CA THR A 39 7.51 5.78 -21.14
C THR A 39 7.94 4.53 -21.92
N PHE A 40 7.32 4.28 -23.08
CA PHE A 40 7.73 3.19 -23.96
C PHE A 40 9.19 3.34 -24.44
N GLY A 41 9.62 4.57 -24.75
CA GLY A 41 11.01 4.87 -25.09
C GLY A 41 11.99 4.57 -23.95
N ILE A 42 11.62 4.86 -22.70
CA ILE A 42 12.40 4.48 -21.50
C ILE A 42 12.49 2.96 -21.38
N TRP A 43 11.37 2.24 -21.53
CA TRP A 43 11.37 0.77 -21.56
C TRP A 43 12.31 0.22 -22.63
N ALA A 44 12.23 0.75 -23.85
CA ALA A 44 13.09 0.36 -24.97
C ALA A 44 14.57 0.68 -24.70
N ALA A 45 14.87 1.80 -24.05
CA ALA A 45 16.23 2.18 -23.68
C ALA A 45 16.82 1.26 -22.59
N LEU A 46 16.03 0.91 -21.57
CA LEU A 46 16.45 0.03 -20.47
C LEU A 46 16.57 -1.44 -20.89
N ASN A 47 15.82 -1.87 -21.91
CA ASN A 47 15.83 -3.25 -22.40
C ASN A 47 16.57 -3.42 -23.74
N ARG A 48 17.54 -2.55 -24.03
CA ARG A 48 18.38 -2.68 -25.24
C ARG A 48 19.14 -4.02 -25.21
N PRO A 49 19.19 -4.75 -26.34
CA PRO A 49 20.01 -5.94 -26.42
C PRO A 49 21.49 -5.63 -26.21
N VAL A 50 22.17 -6.46 -25.43
CA VAL A 50 23.61 -6.36 -25.23
C VAL A 50 24.31 -7.05 -26.40
N THR A 51 25.05 -6.28 -27.19
CA THR A 51 25.67 -6.73 -28.46
C THR A 51 27.17 -7.00 -28.35
N ASN A 52 27.84 -6.45 -27.34
CA ASN A 52 29.29 -6.50 -27.15
C ASN A 52 29.76 -7.75 -26.39
N LEU A 53 29.08 -8.88 -26.56
CA LEU A 53 29.48 -10.16 -25.97
C LEU A 53 30.22 -10.99 -27.04
N PRO A 54 31.29 -11.73 -26.68
CA PRO A 54 31.92 -12.61 -27.65
C PRO A 54 30.92 -13.66 -28.13
N GLY A 55 31.02 -14.05 -29.40
CA GLY A 55 30.28 -15.20 -29.91
C GLY A 55 31.01 -16.49 -29.58
N TYR A 56 30.28 -17.59 -29.58
CA TYR A 56 30.86 -18.94 -29.53
C TYR A 56 30.15 -19.85 -30.53
N SER A 57 30.92 -20.63 -31.30
CA SER A 57 30.40 -21.54 -32.33
C SER A 57 31.00 -22.94 -32.27
N GLY A 58 31.76 -23.26 -31.22
CA GLY A 58 32.34 -24.58 -31.00
C GLY A 58 31.40 -25.56 -30.29
N GLU A 59 31.91 -26.76 -30.03
CA GLU A 59 31.24 -27.77 -29.21
C GLU A 59 31.51 -27.53 -27.71
N ILE A 60 30.47 -27.62 -26.89
CA ILE A 60 30.61 -27.42 -25.44
C ILE A 60 31.22 -28.68 -24.83
N GLY A 61 32.23 -28.52 -23.95
CA GLY A 61 32.99 -29.63 -23.37
C GLY A 61 32.15 -30.70 -22.66
N GLY A 62 31.10 -30.29 -21.95
CA GLY A 62 30.13 -31.20 -21.33
C GLY A 62 29.10 -30.48 -20.46
N PHE A 63 28.06 -31.20 -20.07
CA PHE A 63 27.06 -30.70 -19.11
C PHE A 63 26.96 -31.57 -17.87
N ALA A 64 26.86 -30.94 -16.71
CA ALA A 64 26.24 -31.57 -15.56
C ALA A 64 24.74 -31.79 -15.88
N PHE A 65 24.30 -33.05 -15.79
CA PHE A 65 23.02 -33.51 -16.31
C PHE A 65 22.10 -33.94 -15.16
N SER A 66 21.17 -33.04 -14.83
CA SER A 66 20.09 -33.24 -13.86
C SER A 66 18.73 -33.07 -14.57
N PRO A 67 18.03 -34.15 -14.95
CA PRO A 67 16.88 -34.06 -15.85
C PRO A 67 15.53 -33.78 -15.15
N PHE A 68 15.49 -33.16 -13.97
CA PHE A 68 14.22 -32.91 -13.27
C PHE A 68 13.31 -31.90 -14.01
N HIS A 69 12.01 -32.20 -14.07
CA HIS A 69 10.94 -31.35 -14.61
C HIS A 69 10.19 -30.63 -13.49
N ALA A 70 9.21 -29.81 -13.86
CA ALA A 70 8.38 -29.10 -12.91
C ALA A 70 7.59 -30.08 -12.01
N GLY A 71 7.70 -29.89 -10.69
CA GLY A 71 7.08 -30.76 -9.69
C GLY A 71 7.91 -31.99 -9.31
N GLU A 72 9.02 -32.24 -9.99
CA GLU A 72 9.95 -33.34 -9.69
C GLU A 72 11.10 -32.83 -8.82
N SER A 73 11.53 -33.64 -7.86
CA SER A 73 12.59 -33.28 -6.92
C SER A 73 13.12 -34.54 -6.21
N PRO A 74 14.44 -34.61 -5.96
CA PRO A 74 15.00 -35.67 -5.14
C PRO A 74 14.52 -35.58 -3.67
N GLN A 75 14.20 -34.39 -3.15
CA GLN A 75 13.68 -34.24 -1.78
C GLN A 75 12.27 -34.81 -1.61
N SER A 76 11.43 -34.73 -2.65
CA SER A 76 10.08 -35.31 -2.63
C SER A 76 10.03 -36.75 -3.13
N ASN A 77 11.18 -37.33 -3.47
CA ASN A 77 11.31 -38.66 -4.09
C ASN A 77 10.48 -38.81 -5.37
N VAL A 78 10.31 -37.73 -6.14
CA VAL A 78 9.62 -37.73 -7.44
C VAL A 78 10.66 -37.53 -8.54
N TYR A 79 10.95 -38.60 -9.26
CA TYR A 79 12.01 -38.66 -10.28
C TYR A 79 11.44 -38.55 -11.71
N PRO A 80 12.26 -38.12 -12.68
CA PRO A 80 11.84 -38.03 -14.08
C PRO A 80 11.63 -39.42 -14.68
N SER A 81 10.63 -39.55 -15.55
CA SER A 81 10.41 -40.78 -16.31
C SER A 81 11.51 -41.02 -17.35
N VAL A 82 11.73 -42.28 -17.72
CA VAL A 82 12.64 -42.67 -18.82
C VAL A 82 12.38 -41.88 -20.10
N LYS A 83 11.11 -41.61 -20.44
CA LYS A 83 10.73 -40.81 -21.62
C LYS A 83 11.25 -39.37 -21.53
N GLN A 84 11.14 -38.74 -20.36
CA GLN A 84 11.66 -37.40 -20.11
C GLN A 84 13.18 -37.35 -20.19
N ILE A 85 13.86 -38.29 -19.50
CA ILE A 85 15.32 -38.43 -19.52
C ILE A 85 15.81 -38.58 -20.97
N ASN A 86 15.18 -39.46 -21.74
CA ASN A 86 15.50 -39.73 -23.12
C ASN A 86 15.36 -38.48 -24.02
N ALA A 87 14.31 -37.68 -23.83
CA ALA A 87 14.11 -36.44 -24.57
C ALA A 87 15.15 -35.37 -24.21
N ASP A 88 15.50 -35.26 -22.92
CA ASP A 88 16.51 -34.33 -22.43
C ASP A 88 17.92 -34.71 -22.94
N LEU A 89 18.25 -36.01 -22.99
CA LEU A 89 19.50 -36.50 -23.59
C LEU A 89 19.59 -36.16 -25.08
N ALA A 90 18.49 -36.31 -25.84
CA ALA A 90 18.45 -35.94 -27.25
C ALA A 90 18.77 -34.45 -27.46
N LEU A 91 18.26 -33.59 -26.57
CA LEU A 91 18.48 -32.15 -26.62
C LEU A 91 19.94 -31.80 -26.29
N VAL A 92 20.50 -32.39 -25.23
CA VAL A 92 21.88 -32.12 -24.79
C VAL A 92 22.89 -32.62 -25.84
N ALA A 93 22.63 -33.76 -26.49
CA ALA A 93 23.47 -34.30 -27.57
C ALA A 93 23.61 -33.36 -28.78
N THR A 94 22.76 -32.35 -28.93
CA THR A 94 22.90 -31.33 -29.99
C THR A 94 24.05 -30.34 -29.74
N LYS A 95 24.66 -30.36 -28.55
CA LYS A 95 25.66 -29.37 -28.11
C LYS A 95 26.95 -29.95 -27.56
N THR A 96 26.96 -31.23 -27.18
CA THR A 96 28.11 -31.89 -26.58
C THR A 96 28.07 -33.39 -26.81
N HIS A 97 29.25 -34.01 -26.75
CA HIS A 97 29.42 -35.46 -26.63
C HIS A 97 29.64 -35.96 -25.20
N ASN A 98 29.62 -35.09 -24.16
CA ASN A 98 29.90 -35.50 -22.79
C ASN A 98 28.84 -35.01 -21.79
N ILE A 99 28.40 -35.91 -20.91
CA ILE A 99 27.55 -35.57 -19.77
C ILE A 99 28.13 -36.11 -18.46
N ARG A 100 27.79 -35.45 -17.36
CA ARG A 100 28.12 -35.87 -15.99
C ARG A 100 26.85 -36.03 -15.18
N THR A 101 26.65 -37.17 -14.53
CA THR A 101 25.54 -37.40 -13.60
C THR A 101 26.00 -37.33 -12.15
N TYR A 102 25.04 -37.21 -11.22
CA TYR A 102 25.33 -37.08 -9.78
C TYR A 102 25.03 -38.34 -8.97
N THR A 103 24.07 -39.15 -9.42
CA THR A 103 23.55 -40.31 -8.71
C THR A 103 23.07 -41.37 -9.70
N VAL A 104 22.97 -42.61 -9.23
CA VAL A 104 22.33 -43.73 -9.93
C VAL A 104 21.01 -44.17 -9.30
N GLN A 105 20.41 -43.35 -8.44
CA GLN A 105 19.12 -43.63 -7.81
C GLN A 105 17.98 -43.74 -8.83
N ASN A 106 17.04 -44.67 -8.57
CA ASN A 106 15.86 -44.92 -9.41
C ASN A 106 16.23 -45.03 -10.91
N ASP A 107 15.43 -44.42 -11.77
CA ASP A 107 15.56 -44.41 -13.24
C ASP A 107 16.77 -43.58 -13.73
N LEU A 108 17.40 -42.77 -12.85
CA LEU A 108 18.63 -42.06 -13.22
C LEU A 108 19.80 -43.02 -13.45
N GLY A 109 19.74 -44.23 -12.87
CA GLY A 109 20.69 -45.30 -13.14
C GLY A 109 20.68 -45.80 -14.60
N ASP A 110 19.59 -45.55 -15.34
CA ASP A 110 19.46 -45.97 -16.75
C ASP A 110 20.06 -44.95 -17.72
N ILE A 111 20.47 -43.76 -17.25
CA ILE A 111 21.03 -42.70 -18.08
C ILE A 111 22.18 -43.19 -18.97
N PRO A 112 23.18 -43.97 -18.50
CA PRO A 112 24.26 -44.44 -19.37
C PRO A 112 23.78 -45.29 -20.56
N ALA A 113 22.83 -46.20 -20.34
CA ALA A 113 22.27 -47.02 -21.40
C ALA A 113 21.45 -46.18 -22.39
N LEU A 114 20.70 -45.20 -21.90
CA LEU A 114 19.92 -44.27 -22.72
C LEU A 114 20.81 -43.29 -23.49
N ALA A 115 21.96 -42.91 -22.95
CA ALA A 115 22.92 -41.98 -23.54
C ALA A 115 23.66 -42.59 -24.75
N ALA A 116 23.87 -43.91 -24.75
CA ALA A 116 24.56 -44.65 -25.80
C ALA A 116 24.00 -44.38 -27.22
N LYS A 117 22.67 -44.34 -27.36
CA LYS A 117 21.98 -44.10 -28.65
C LYS A 117 22.20 -42.70 -29.23
N TYR A 118 22.73 -41.78 -28.43
CA TYR A 118 23.08 -40.42 -28.83
C TYR A 118 24.59 -40.19 -28.90
N HIS A 119 25.40 -41.24 -28.76
CA HIS A 119 26.86 -41.17 -28.74
C HIS A 119 27.39 -40.20 -27.67
N LEU A 120 26.77 -40.21 -26.49
CA LEU A 120 27.16 -39.41 -25.34
C LEU A 120 28.04 -40.22 -24.40
N ASN A 121 29.24 -39.71 -24.14
CA ASN A 121 30.11 -40.20 -23.07
C ASN A 121 29.56 -39.78 -21.70
N VAL A 122 29.59 -40.70 -20.73
CA VAL A 122 29.06 -40.44 -19.39
C VAL A 122 30.17 -40.49 -18.33
N THR A 123 30.26 -39.42 -17.55
CA THR A 123 30.93 -39.43 -16.23
C THR A 123 29.88 -39.77 -15.18
N LEU A 124 29.90 -41.00 -14.68
CA LEU A 124 28.85 -41.55 -13.83
C LEU A 124 29.07 -41.15 -12.37
N GLY A 125 28.12 -40.44 -11.76
CA GLY A 125 28.21 -40.02 -10.36
C GLY A 125 27.60 -40.99 -9.35
N ALA A 126 28.24 -41.13 -8.20
CA ALA A 126 27.71 -41.74 -6.99
C ALA A 126 27.43 -40.65 -5.95
N TRP A 127 26.18 -40.54 -5.48
CA TRP A 127 25.84 -39.56 -4.44
C TRP A 127 26.06 -40.15 -3.04
N LEU A 128 27.02 -39.61 -2.31
CA LEU A 128 27.36 -40.03 -0.95
C LEU A 128 26.84 -39.03 0.08
N ASP A 129 26.37 -39.58 1.20
CA ASP A 129 25.79 -38.85 2.34
C ASP A 129 26.24 -39.49 3.67
N GLN A 130 25.69 -39.06 4.81
CA GLN A 130 26.00 -39.56 6.16
C GLN A 130 25.39 -40.95 6.47
N HIS A 131 24.85 -41.64 5.46
CA HIS A 131 24.09 -42.88 5.61
C HIS A 131 24.85 -44.07 5.01
N PRO A 132 25.65 -44.83 5.78
CA PRO A 132 26.58 -45.83 5.24
C PRO A 132 25.91 -46.92 4.40
N LYS A 133 24.71 -47.39 4.82
CA LYS A 133 23.97 -48.41 4.06
C LYS A 133 23.47 -47.91 2.71
N ALA A 134 23.09 -46.63 2.62
CA ALA A 134 22.66 -46.02 1.37
C ALA A 134 23.85 -45.78 0.45
N ASN A 135 24.98 -45.33 1.00
CA ASN A 135 26.24 -45.19 0.27
C ASN A 135 26.70 -46.52 -0.33
N GLU A 136 26.73 -47.59 0.47
CA GLU A 136 27.10 -48.94 0.01
C GLU A 136 26.22 -49.38 -1.18
N ALA A 137 24.90 -49.21 -1.09
CA ALA A 137 23.97 -49.55 -2.16
C ALA A 137 24.19 -48.71 -3.43
N GLU A 138 24.46 -47.40 -3.27
CA GLU A 138 24.79 -46.50 -4.37
C GLU A 138 26.09 -46.93 -5.07
N LEU A 139 27.16 -47.19 -4.30
CA LEU A 139 28.47 -47.61 -4.81
C LEU A 139 28.39 -48.94 -5.56
N GLN A 140 27.69 -49.95 -5.00
CA GLN A 140 27.47 -51.23 -5.68
C GLN A 140 26.73 -51.05 -7.01
N LYS A 141 25.70 -50.19 -7.03
CA LYS A 141 24.92 -49.92 -8.25
C LYS A 141 25.78 -49.18 -9.29
N VAL A 142 26.60 -48.21 -8.88
CA VAL A 142 27.54 -47.50 -9.76
C VAL A 142 28.55 -48.45 -10.39
N VAL A 143 29.16 -49.35 -9.62
CA VAL A 143 30.11 -50.36 -10.15
C VAL A 143 29.45 -51.24 -11.22
N LYS A 144 28.22 -51.72 -10.94
CA LYS A 144 27.46 -52.55 -11.88
C LYS A 144 27.17 -51.81 -13.18
N ILE A 145 26.69 -50.56 -13.09
CA ILE A 145 26.33 -49.76 -14.26
C ILE A 145 27.58 -49.37 -15.06
N ALA A 146 28.67 -48.96 -14.40
CA ALA A 146 29.91 -48.57 -15.05
C ALA A 146 30.49 -49.70 -15.91
N ASN A 147 30.51 -50.93 -15.39
CA ASN A 147 31.04 -52.08 -16.13
C ASN A 147 30.09 -52.60 -17.21
N ALA A 148 28.79 -52.33 -17.10
CA ALA A 148 27.79 -52.76 -18.09
C ALA A 148 27.68 -51.83 -19.31
N ASN A 149 28.23 -50.61 -19.25
CA ASN A 149 28.02 -49.59 -20.27
C ASN A 149 29.36 -49.04 -20.78
N ALA A 150 29.69 -49.33 -22.05
CA ALA A 150 30.96 -48.91 -22.66
C ALA A 150 31.10 -47.38 -22.82
N ASP A 151 30.00 -46.65 -22.81
CA ASP A 151 29.98 -45.18 -22.93
C ASP A 151 30.26 -44.47 -21.60
N VAL A 152 30.32 -45.20 -20.48
CA VAL A 152 30.84 -44.66 -19.22
C VAL A 152 32.36 -44.52 -19.35
N LYS A 153 32.88 -43.29 -19.25
CA LYS A 153 34.31 -43.00 -19.44
C LYS A 153 35.04 -42.69 -18.15
N SER A 154 34.32 -42.38 -17.08
CA SER A 154 34.87 -42.23 -15.73
C SER A 154 33.76 -42.32 -14.68
N VAL A 155 34.15 -42.55 -13.42
CA VAL A 155 33.23 -42.60 -12.27
C VAL A 155 33.60 -41.51 -11.26
N MET A 156 32.59 -40.78 -10.77
CA MET A 156 32.71 -39.75 -9.73
C MET A 156 32.13 -40.26 -8.42
N VAL A 157 32.99 -40.60 -7.46
CA VAL A 157 32.60 -41.08 -6.14
C VAL A 157 32.44 -39.89 -5.22
N GLY A 158 31.21 -39.38 -5.12
CA GLY A 158 30.89 -38.21 -4.32
C GLY A 158 30.91 -36.88 -5.09
N ASN A 159 30.13 -35.93 -4.57
CA ASN A 159 30.07 -34.54 -5.00
C ASN A 159 30.06 -33.65 -3.76
N GLU A 160 31.11 -32.85 -3.56
CA GLU A 160 31.24 -31.93 -2.43
C GLU A 160 31.01 -32.61 -1.07
N VAL A 161 31.48 -33.86 -0.91
CA VAL A 161 31.26 -34.68 0.28
C VAL A 161 32.00 -34.11 1.48
N ILE A 162 33.24 -33.66 1.26
CA ILE A 162 34.07 -33.06 2.31
C ILE A 162 33.57 -31.65 2.61
N LEU A 163 33.22 -30.86 1.59
CA LEU A 163 32.63 -29.53 1.78
C LEU A 163 31.36 -29.58 2.63
N ARG A 164 30.44 -30.51 2.31
CA ARG A 164 29.17 -30.72 3.02
C ARG A 164 29.35 -31.47 4.36
N ARG A 165 30.56 -31.92 4.67
CA ARG A 165 30.91 -32.66 5.90
C ARG A 165 30.08 -33.93 6.08
N ASN A 166 29.79 -34.64 4.99
CA ASN A 166 29.06 -35.91 5.06
C ASN A 166 29.97 -37.06 5.49
N LEU A 167 31.22 -37.08 5.02
CA LEU A 167 32.22 -38.10 5.34
C LEU A 167 33.57 -37.43 5.65
N THR A 168 34.42 -38.15 6.36
CA THR A 168 35.83 -37.79 6.53
C THR A 168 36.64 -38.11 5.28
N VAL A 169 37.83 -37.52 5.15
CA VAL A 169 38.73 -37.79 4.02
C VAL A 169 39.12 -39.27 3.95
N ALA A 170 39.30 -39.94 5.10
CA ALA A 170 39.64 -41.36 5.15
C ALA A 170 38.48 -42.26 4.68
N GLU A 171 37.25 -41.94 5.09
CA GLU A 171 36.05 -42.67 4.65
C GLU A 171 35.82 -42.51 3.15
N LEU A 172 35.90 -41.27 2.64
CA LEU A 172 35.77 -41.02 1.20
C LEU A 172 36.88 -41.70 0.39
N ALA A 173 38.12 -41.70 0.89
CA ALA A 173 39.22 -42.41 0.26
C ALA A 173 38.96 -43.93 0.17
N ALA A 174 38.41 -44.53 1.24
CA ALA A 174 38.04 -45.94 1.24
C ALA A 174 36.94 -46.25 0.22
N ASP A 175 35.93 -45.40 0.11
CA ASP A 175 34.86 -45.55 -0.90
C ASP A 175 35.40 -45.41 -2.33
N ILE A 176 36.34 -44.49 -2.56
CA ILE A 176 37.03 -44.34 -3.85
C ILE A 176 37.82 -45.61 -4.20
N ASP A 177 38.62 -46.13 -3.26
CA ASP A 177 39.43 -47.34 -3.46
C ASP A 177 38.54 -48.59 -3.71
N TYR A 178 37.39 -48.66 -3.02
CA TYR A 178 36.40 -49.71 -3.23
C TYR A 178 35.88 -49.74 -4.68
N VAL A 179 35.50 -48.59 -5.23
CA VAL A 179 35.01 -48.48 -6.62
C VAL A 179 36.14 -48.72 -7.60
N LYS A 180 37.29 -48.08 -7.38
CA LYS A 180 38.46 -48.13 -8.26
C LYS A 180 38.99 -49.54 -8.47
N SER A 181 38.96 -50.38 -7.44
CA SER A 181 39.34 -51.80 -7.53
C SER A 181 38.34 -52.66 -8.31
N ARG A 182 37.17 -52.14 -8.69
CA ARG A 182 36.05 -52.89 -9.28
C ARG A 182 35.55 -52.33 -10.61
N VAL A 183 36.10 -51.24 -11.12
CA VAL A 183 35.73 -50.66 -12.43
C VAL A 183 36.94 -50.58 -13.35
N HIS A 184 36.69 -50.60 -14.67
CA HIS A 184 37.75 -50.51 -15.69
C HIS A 184 38.03 -49.08 -16.18
N VAL A 185 37.36 -48.09 -15.60
CA VAL A 185 37.42 -46.67 -15.99
C VAL A 185 38.04 -45.85 -14.86
N PRO A 186 38.68 -44.70 -15.15
CA PRO A 186 39.29 -43.88 -14.11
C PRO A 186 38.26 -43.33 -13.12
N VAL A 187 38.64 -43.28 -11.84
CA VAL A 187 37.79 -42.85 -10.72
C VAL A 187 38.29 -41.54 -10.12
N SER A 188 37.36 -40.63 -9.83
CA SER A 188 37.62 -39.34 -9.19
C SER A 188 36.56 -39.05 -8.13
N THR A 189 36.75 -37.99 -7.35
CA THR A 189 35.70 -37.31 -6.58
C THR A 189 35.67 -35.83 -6.97
N ALA A 190 34.57 -35.12 -6.77
CA ALA A 190 34.43 -33.73 -7.16
C ALA A 190 34.32 -32.84 -5.93
N GLU A 191 35.25 -31.89 -5.79
CA GLU A 191 35.35 -30.98 -4.64
C GLU A 191 35.75 -29.57 -5.10
N PRO A 192 35.42 -28.52 -4.32
CA PRO A 192 35.91 -27.16 -4.59
C PRO A 192 37.43 -27.06 -4.52
N TRP A 193 37.97 -26.03 -5.19
CA TRP A 193 39.42 -25.81 -5.29
C TRP A 193 40.13 -25.74 -3.92
N HIS A 194 39.51 -25.14 -2.90
CA HIS A 194 40.11 -24.99 -1.59
C HIS A 194 40.16 -26.30 -0.80
N THR A 195 39.17 -27.19 -0.99
CA THR A 195 39.17 -28.53 -0.38
C THR A 195 40.38 -29.33 -0.84
N TRP A 196 40.69 -29.31 -2.14
CA TRP A 196 41.87 -29.98 -2.68
C TRP A 196 43.18 -29.47 -2.08
N LEU A 197 43.29 -28.15 -1.87
CA LEU A 197 44.49 -27.55 -1.28
C LEU A 197 44.61 -27.81 0.23
N HIS A 198 43.49 -27.94 0.94
CA HIS A 198 43.47 -28.22 2.38
C HIS A 198 43.65 -29.71 2.69
N HIS A 199 43.21 -30.60 1.79
CA HIS A 199 43.28 -32.05 1.94
C HIS A 199 44.06 -32.70 0.78
N PRO A 200 45.36 -32.37 0.60
CA PRO A 200 46.15 -32.89 -0.50
C PRO A 200 46.32 -34.43 -0.47
N GLU A 201 46.12 -35.06 0.68
CA GLU A 201 46.10 -36.51 0.85
C GLU A 201 45.02 -37.19 0.01
N LEU A 202 43.87 -36.55 -0.22
CA LEU A 202 42.76 -37.07 -1.03
C LEU A 202 43.16 -37.28 -2.50
N ALA A 203 44.09 -36.47 -3.00
CA ALA A 203 44.59 -36.58 -4.37
C ALA A 203 45.30 -37.91 -4.66
N LYS A 204 45.72 -38.64 -3.62
CA LYS A 204 46.37 -39.95 -3.75
C LYS A 204 45.38 -41.06 -4.12
N SER A 205 44.14 -40.98 -3.65
CA SER A 205 43.10 -42.00 -3.86
C SER A 205 42.47 -41.93 -5.26
N VAL A 206 42.34 -40.73 -5.83
CA VAL A 206 41.75 -40.52 -7.16
C VAL A 206 42.73 -40.74 -8.31
N ASP A 207 42.25 -41.15 -9.49
CA ASP A 207 43.06 -41.23 -10.72
C ASP A 207 43.33 -39.86 -11.34
N PHE A 208 42.35 -38.97 -11.25
CA PHE A 208 42.43 -37.58 -11.68
C PHE A 208 41.66 -36.70 -10.71
N ILE A 209 41.94 -35.40 -10.70
CA ILE A 209 41.28 -34.43 -9.82
C ILE A 209 40.10 -33.81 -10.56
N THR A 210 38.96 -33.70 -9.89
CA THR A 210 37.80 -32.96 -10.39
C THR A 210 37.50 -31.78 -9.47
N VAL A 211 37.61 -30.56 -10.02
CA VAL A 211 37.48 -29.31 -9.26
C VAL A 211 36.22 -28.55 -9.64
N HIS A 212 35.48 -28.05 -8.64
CA HIS A 212 34.37 -27.11 -8.84
C HIS A 212 34.88 -25.66 -8.78
N LEU A 213 34.46 -24.87 -9.76
CA LEU A 213 34.87 -23.48 -9.94
C LEU A 213 33.62 -22.61 -10.16
N LEU A 214 33.05 -22.11 -9.07
CA LEU A 214 31.79 -21.36 -9.06
C LEU A 214 31.99 -19.97 -8.43
N PRO A 215 32.61 -18.99 -9.15
CA PRO A 215 33.01 -17.71 -8.58
C PRO A 215 31.85 -16.87 -8.03
N TYR A 216 30.62 -17.12 -8.50
CA TYR A 216 29.41 -16.46 -7.99
C TYR A 216 29.23 -16.69 -6.48
N TRP A 217 29.40 -17.93 -6.00
CA TRP A 217 29.27 -18.26 -4.57
C TRP A 217 30.41 -17.67 -3.72
N GLU A 218 31.53 -17.33 -4.34
CA GLU A 218 32.67 -16.66 -3.71
C GLU A 218 32.56 -15.12 -3.76
N GLY A 219 31.44 -14.60 -4.29
CA GLY A 219 31.16 -13.17 -4.37
C GLY A 219 32.04 -12.38 -5.35
N VAL A 220 32.65 -13.07 -6.32
CA VAL A 220 33.55 -12.47 -7.31
C VAL A 220 32.75 -11.72 -8.38
N PRO A 221 33.10 -10.46 -8.73
CA PRO A 221 32.40 -9.71 -9.77
C PRO A 221 32.39 -10.38 -11.15
N GLU A 222 31.32 -10.18 -11.92
CA GLU A 222 31.09 -10.85 -13.21
C GLU A 222 32.23 -10.61 -14.22
N LYS A 223 32.84 -9.42 -14.18
CA LYS A 223 33.91 -9.00 -15.11
C LYS A 223 35.22 -9.76 -14.92
N THR A 224 35.48 -10.24 -13.72
CA THR A 224 36.74 -10.93 -13.35
C THR A 224 36.54 -12.41 -13.06
N ALA A 225 35.30 -12.88 -13.08
CA ALA A 225 34.91 -14.21 -12.66
C ALA A 225 35.61 -15.33 -13.46
N VAL A 226 35.70 -15.20 -14.80
CA VAL A 226 36.37 -16.21 -15.63
C VAL A 226 37.87 -16.27 -15.31
N GLN A 227 38.53 -15.12 -15.19
CA GLN A 227 39.95 -15.06 -14.83
C GLN A 227 40.20 -15.63 -13.43
N TYR A 228 39.30 -15.37 -12.48
CA TYR A 228 39.36 -15.95 -11.15
C TYR A 228 39.25 -17.47 -11.19
N ALA A 229 38.28 -18.03 -11.92
CA ALA A 229 38.12 -19.46 -12.09
C ALA A 229 39.40 -20.11 -12.67
N LEU A 230 39.97 -19.51 -13.73
CA LEU A 230 41.22 -20.00 -14.34
C LEU A 230 42.41 -19.89 -13.39
N HIS A 231 42.50 -18.80 -12.60
CA HIS A 231 43.55 -18.67 -11.59
C HIS A 231 43.47 -19.79 -10.54
N ARG A 232 42.26 -20.12 -10.06
CA ARG A 232 42.04 -21.22 -9.12
C ARG A 232 42.34 -22.58 -9.76
N LEU A 233 41.98 -22.78 -11.02
CA LEU A 233 42.34 -23.98 -11.78
C LEU A 233 43.87 -24.16 -11.83
N HIS A 234 44.60 -23.12 -12.25
CA HIS A 234 46.06 -23.15 -12.32
C HIS A 234 46.72 -23.30 -10.94
N GLN A 235 46.07 -22.83 -9.87
CA GLN A 235 46.53 -23.05 -8.51
C GLN A 235 46.47 -24.55 -8.14
N VAL A 236 45.36 -25.23 -8.45
CA VAL A 236 45.22 -26.67 -8.21
C VAL A 236 46.18 -27.46 -9.10
N GLN A 237 46.29 -27.15 -10.39
CA GLN A 237 47.23 -27.82 -11.30
C GLN A 237 48.68 -27.71 -10.84
N ARG A 238 49.11 -26.55 -10.33
CA ARG A 238 50.45 -26.36 -9.77
C ARG A 238 50.69 -27.14 -8.47
N ALA A 239 49.66 -27.28 -7.64
CA ALA A 239 49.74 -28.07 -6.42
C ALA A 239 49.84 -29.59 -6.70
N PHE A 240 49.28 -30.05 -7.84
CA PHE A 240 49.23 -31.47 -8.21
C PHE A 240 49.73 -31.72 -9.63
N PRO A 241 51.02 -31.46 -9.95
CA PRO A 241 51.54 -31.49 -11.32
C PRO A 241 51.49 -32.87 -12.00
N GLY A 242 51.40 -33.96 -11.21
CA GLY A 242 51.29 -35.33 -11.71
C GLY A 242 49.85 -35.85 -11.88
N LYS A 243 48.83 -35.03 -11.62
CA LYS A 243 47.42 -35.42 -11.73
C LYS A 243 46.74 -34.60 -12.81
N ARG A 244 46.01 -35.27 -13.71
CA ARG A 244 45.10 -34.58 -14.64
C ARG A 244 44.03 -33.86 -13.82
N VAL A 245 43.76 -32.59 -14.12
CA VAL A 245 42.69 -31.80 -13.47
C VAL A 245 41.56 -31.55 -14.46
N VAL A 246 40.34 -31.89 -14.08
CA VAL A 246 39.09 -31.69 -14.84
C VAL A 246 38.21 -30.72 -14.07
N ILE A 247 37.51 -29.83 -14.77
CA ILE A 247 36.55 -28.91 -14.14
C ILE A 247 35.20 -29.63 -14.03
N GLY A 248 34.81 -30.02 -12.82
CA GLY A 248 33.58 -30.76 -12.57
C GLY A 248 32.32 -29.92 -12.73
N GLU A 249 32.42 -28.64 -12.36
CA GLU A 249 31.33 -27.67 -12.44
C GLU A 249 31.91 -26.27 -12.68
N ILE A 250 31.36 -25.60 -13.69
CA ILE A 250 31.62 -24.19 -13.98
C ILE A 250 30.38 -23.54 -14.55
N GLY A 251 30.07 -22.32 -14.13
CA GLY A 251 28.88 -21.64 -14.61
C GLY A 251 28.62 -20.32 -13.94
N TRP A 252 27.46 -19.76 -14.25
CA TRP A 252 26.96 -18.53 -13.65
C TRP A 252 25.43 -18.56 -13.65
N PRO A 253 24.74 -18.09 -12.59
CA PRO A 253 23.28 -18.11 -12.54
C PRO A 253 22.67 -16.96 -13.37
N SER A 254 21.55 -17.24 -14.04
CA SER A 254 20.83 -16.22 -14.83
C SER A 254 19.92 -15.30 -14.02
N ASP A 255 19.61 -15.70 -12.79
CA ASP A 255 18.76 -14.97 -11.83
C ASP A 255 19.14 -15.42 -10.41
N GLY A 256 18.93 -14.59 -9.41
CA GLY A 256 19.44 -14.80 -8.06
C GLY A 256 19.70 -13.50 -7.32
N ILE A 257 20.01 -13.60 -6.03
CA ILE A 257 20.41 -12.45 -5.20
C ILE A 257 21.86 -12.05 -5.48
N ASP A 258 22.25 -10.82 -5.15
CA ASP A 258 23.64 -10.41 -5.26
C ASP A 258 24.45 -10.96 -4.07
N ILE A 259 25.64 -11.54 -4.33
CA ILE A 259 26.57 -12.04 -3.30
C ILE A 259 27.87 -11.27 -3.43
N GLY A 260 28.22 -10.44 -2.45
CA GLY A 260 29.41 -9.59 -2.53
C GLY A 260 29.39 -8.72 -3.79
N GLY A 261 30.33 -8.93 -4.71
CA GLY A 261 30.35 -8.27 -6.02
C GLY A 261 29.69 -9.06 -7.16
N ALA A 262 29.28 -10.31 -6.92
CA ALA A 262 28.70 -11.20 -7.92
C ALA A 262 27.20 -10.90 -8.13
N ARG A 263 26.82 -10.65 -9.38
CA ARG A 263 25.45 -10.33 -9.78
C ARG A 263 24.88 -11.36 -10.74
N ALA A 264 23.68 -11.87 -10.45
CA ALA A 264 23.02 -12.84 -11.30
C ALA A 264 22.19 -12.13 -12.39
N SER A 265 22.41 -12.48 -13.66
CA SER A 265 21.57 -12.00 -14.76
C SER A 265 21.72 -12.88 -15.99
N ARG A 266 20.72 -12.90 -16.87
CA ARG A 266 20.77 -13.63 -18.13
C ARG A 266 21.91 -13.15 -19.02
N VAL A 267 22.17 -11.84 -19.03
CA VAL A 267 23.29 -11.24 -19.77
C VAL A 267 24.62 -11.68 -19.18
N TYR A 268 24.78 -11.66 -17.85
CA TYR A 268 26.03 -12.03 -17.20
C TYR A 268 26.31 -13.53 -17.29
N GLN A 269 25.28 -14.37 -17.21
CA GLN A 269 25.42 -15.79 -17.50
C GLN A 269 25.94 -16.02 -18.93
N ALA A 270 25.34 -15.35 -19.91
CA ALA A 270 25.77 -15.45 -21.31
C ALA A 270 27.20 -14.94 -21.50
N ALA A 271 27.56 -13.81 -20.89
CA ALA A 271 28.91 -13.25 -20.94
C ALA A 271 29.93 -14.24 -20.36
N PHE A 272 29.72 -14.70 -19.12
CA PHE A 272 30.61 -15.63 -18.43
C PHE A 272 30.83 -16.91 -19.23
N LEU A 273 29.74 -17.55 -19.70
CA LEU A 273 29.84 -18.83 -20.39
C LEU A 273 30.48 -18.68 -21.78
N ARG A 274 30.15 -17.65 -22.54
CA ARG A 274 30.78 -17.44 -23.85
C ARG A 274 32.26 -17.06 -23.73
N ASP A 275 32.64 -16.23 -22.75
CA ASP A 275 34.04 -15.91 -22.45
C ASP A 275 34.80 -17.19 -22.08
N PHE A 276 34.24 -17.97 -21.15
CA PHE A 276 34.84 -19.21 -20.70
C PHE A 276 34.97 -20.24 -21.83
N PHE A 277 33.94 -20.44 -22.67
CA PHE A 277 34.00 -21.40 -23.78
C PHE A 277 35.10 -21.08 -24.80
N ASN A 278 35.30 -19.79 -25.11
CA ASN A 278 36.38 -19.37 -26.01
C ASN A 278 37.76 -19.69 -25.42
N ILE A 279 37.96 -19.45 -24.12
CA ILE A 279 39.23 -19.76 -23.44
C ILE A 279 39.42 -21.27 -23.31
N ALA A 280 38.38 -22.00 -22.90
CA ALA A 280 38.43 -23.44 -22.73
C ALA A 280 38.74 -24.17 -24.05
N GLN A 281 38.22 -23.67 -25.18
CA GLN A 281 38.57 -24.19 -26.51
C GLN A 281 40.04 -23.91 -26.86
N LYS A 282 40.55 -22.72 -26.54
CA LYS A 282 41.94 -22.33 -26.81
C LYS A 282 42.95 -23.11 -25.95
N GLU A 283 42.60 -23.38 -24.70
CA GLU A 283 43.46 -24.07 -23.73
C GLU A 283 43.18 -25.58 -23.64
N HIS A 284 42.26 -26.10 -24.47
CA HIS A 284 41.86 -27.51 -24.49
C HIS A 284 41.45 -28.06 -23.12
N LEU A 285 40.67 -27.27 -22.36
CA LEU A 285 40.23 -27.62 -21.02
C LEU A 285 39.10 -28.66 -21.05
N ASN A 286 39.15 -29.64 -20.14
CA ASN A 286 38.05 -30.58 -19.89
C ASN A 286 37.14 -30.02 -18.80
N TYR A 287 35.86 -29.80 -19.11
CA TYR A 287 34.92 -29.18 -18.18
C TYR A 287 33.49 -29.67 -18.35
N PHE A 288 32.68 -29.53 -17.30
CA PHE A 288 31.24 -29.65 -17.35
C PHE A 288 30.58 -28.35 -16.87
N VAL A 289 29.68 -27.81 -17.70
CA VAL A 289 28.88 -26.64 -17.31
C VAL A 289 27.88 -27.08 -16.24
N MET A 290 27.79 -26.30 -15.16
CA MET A 290 26.71 -26.38 -14.17
C MET A 290 25.64 -25.37 -14.59
N GLU A 291 24.51 -25.78 -15.15
CA GLU A 291 24.16 -27.15 -15.56
C GLU A 291 23.35 -27.16 -16.87
N ALA A 292 22.88 -28.33 -17.32
CA ALA A 292 22.05 -28.39 -18.54
C ALA A 292 20.74 -27.58 -18.37
N PHE A 293 19.91 -27.91 -17.39
CA PHE A 293 18.58 -27.34 -17.19
C PHE A 293 18.47 -26.62 -15.86
N ASP A 294 17.73 -25.52 -15.81
CA ASP A 294 17.35 -24.88 -14.55
C ASP A 294 16.67 -25.90 -13.60
N GLN A 295 17.06 -25.90 -12.33
CA GLN A 295 16.60 -26.82 -11.29
C GLN A 295 15.90 -26.09 -10.14
N PRO A 296 14.67 -25.56 -10.31
CA PRO A 296 14.02 -24.73 -9.29
C PRO A 296 13.83 -25.39 -7.93
N TRP A 297 13.84 -26.72 -7.84
CA TRP A 297 13.76 -27.44 -6.56
C TRP A 297 14.94 -27.11 -5.63
N LYS A 298 16.11 -26.73 -6.17
CA LYS A 298 17.30 -26.32 -5.40
C LYS A 298 17.08 -25.04 -4.58
N THR A 299 16.14 -24.20 -4.99
CA THR A 299 15.88 -22.91 -4.34
C THR A 299 15.44 -23.03 -2.89
N SER A 300 14.84 -24.16 -2.51
CA SER A 300 14.29 -24.37 -1.17
C SER A 300 15.33 -24.53 -0.05
N PHE A 301 16.60 -24.79 -0.39
CA PHE A 301 17.67 -25.02 0.60
C PHE A 301 19.02 -24.39 0.21
N GLU A 302 19.28 -24.12 -1.08
CA GLU A 302 20.50 -23.42 -1.55
C GLU A 302 20.24 -21.94 -1.92
N GLY A 303 18.98 -21.47 -1.78
CA GLY A 303 18.59 -20.10 -2.10
C GLY A 303 18.28 -19.87 -3.59
N ARG A 304 17.74 -18.68 -3.91
CA ARG A 304 17.16 -18.39 -5.24
C ARG A 304 18.09 -18.72 -6.42
N ALA A 305 19.37 -18.35 -6.35
CA ALA A 305 20.29 -18.49 -7.47
C ALA A 305 20.53 -19.94 -7.91
N ALA A 306 20.44 -20.89 -6.98
CA ALA A 306 20.65 -22.31 -7.23
C ALA A 306 19.69 -22.89 -8.28
N GLY A 307 18.51 -22.29 -8.46
CA GLY A 307 17.54 -22.74 -9.46
C GLY A 307 17.84 -22.33 -10.90
N TYR A 308 18.83 -21.46 -11.16
CA TYR A 308 18.95 -20.72 -12.42
C TYR A 308 20.28 -20.90 -13.17
N TRP A 309 20.98 -22.01 -12.93
CA TRP A 309 22.28 -22.31 -13.53
C TRP A 309 22.21 -22.93 -14.93
N GLY A 310 21.02 -23.36 -15.35
CA GLY A 310 20.81 -24.02 -16.64
C GLY A 310 21.20 -23.16 -17.84
N MET A 311 21.71 -23.79 -18.89
CA MET A 311 21.72 -23.24 -20.26
C MET A 311 20.32 -23.19 -20.87
N TRP A 312 19.50 -24.17 -20.50
CA TRP A 312 18.08 -24.25 -20.82
C TRP A 312 17.24 -23.96 -19.57
N SER A 313 16.06 -23.38 -19.78
CA SER A 313 15.06 -23.21 -18.74
C SER A 313 14.50 -24.55 -18.26
N GLN A 314 13.76 -24.56 -17.16
CA GLN A 314 13.03 -25.75 -16.69
C GLN A 314 12.08 -26.32 -17.77
N SER A 315 11.61 -25.47 -18.70
CA SER A 315 10.76 -25.87 -19.84
C SER A 315 11.56 -26.25 -21.10
N ARG A 316 12.87 -26.51 -20.96
CA ARG A 316 13.79 -26.92 -22.05
C ARG A 316 13.93 -25.87 -23.16
N GLN A 317 13.63 -24.60 -22.85
CA GLN A 317 13.80 -23.50 -23.80
C GLN A 317 15.18 -22.87 -23.63
N PRO A 318 15.93 -22.57 -24.71
CA PRO A 318 17.22 -21.91 -24.60
C PRO A 318 17.06 -20.50 -23.99
N LYS A 319 17.89 -20.18 -23.00
CA LYS A 319 17.80 -18.89 -22.29
C LYS A 319 18.36 -17.75 -23.13
N TRP A 320 19.38 -18.02 -23.94
CA TRP A 320 20.05 -17.07 -24.83
C TRP A 320 20.77 -17.83 -25.98
N SER A 321 21.11 -17.14 -27.06
CA SER A 321 21.84 -17.72 -28.21
C SER A 321 23.35 -17.75 -27.95
N LEU A 322 24.12 -18.71 -28.47
CA LEU A 322 25.60 -18.71 -28.33
C LEU A 322 26.29 -17.60 -29.14
N THR A 323 25.60 -17.03 -30.12
CA THR A 323 26.09 -15.92 -30.95
C THR A 323 25.07 -14.78 -31.00
N GLY A 324 25.54 -13.57 -31.26
CA GLY A 324 24.70 -12.39 -31.39
C GLY A 324 24.23 -11.80 -30.06
N PRO A 325 23.27 -10.87 -30.11
CA PRO A 325 22.85 -10.09 -28.95
C PRO A 325 22.06 -10.90 -27.92
N VAL A 326 22.17 -10.49 -26.65
CA VAL A 326 21.43 -11.08 -25.53
C VAL A 326 20.51 -10.03 -24.91
N LEU A 327 19.25 -10.42 -24.71
CA LEU A 327 18.25 -9.61 -24.02
C LEU A 327 18.14 -10.06 -22.57
N GLN A 328 18.21 -9.10 -21.63
CA GLN A 328 17.99 -9.39 -20.21
C GLN A 328 16.57 -9.91 -19.98
N ASN A 329 15.55 -9.18 -20.44
CA ASN A 329 14.13 -9.57 -20.35
C ASN A 329 13.62 -9.85 -21.76
N ARG A 330 13.08 -11.03 -22.05
CA ARG A 330 12.55 -11.35 -23.40
C ARG A 330 11.12 -10.85 -23.59
N ALA A 331 10.36 -10.78 -22.50
CA ALA A 331 8.96 -10.39 -22.49
C ALA A 331 8.73 -8.88 -22.31
N TRP A 332 9.78 -8.04 -22.30
CA TRP A 332 9.61 -6.61 -21.97
C TRP A 332 8.65 -5.88 -22.91
N LEU A 333 8.61 -6.23 -24.19
CA LEU A 333 7.82 -5.52 -25.21
C LEU A 333 6.30 -5.59 -24.94
N PRO A 334 5.66 -6.76 -24.76
CA PRO A 334 4.24 -6.81 -24.42
C PRO A 334 3.92 -6.14 -23.08
N TRP A 335 4.80 -6.22 -22.08
CA TRP A 335 4.61 -5.54 -20.80
C TRP A 335 4.70 -4.02 -20.93
N ALA A 336 5.68 -3.51 -21.67
CA ALA A 336 5.81 -2.07 -21.94
C ALA A 336 4.62 -1.54 -22.75
N ALA A 337 4.20 -2.26 -23.79
CA ALA A 337 3.04 -1.89 -24.59
C ALA A 337 1.75 -1.88 -23.75
N GLY A 338 1.53 -2.93 -22.95
CA GLY A 338 0.37 -3.05 -22.07
C GLY A 338 0.32 -1.96 -21.00
N ALA A 339 1.45 -1.69 -20.34
CA ALA A 339 1.56 -0.63 -19.33
C ALA A 339 1.31 0.76 -19.93
N SER A 340 1.97 1.07 -21.06
CA SER A 340 1.82 2.35 -21.75
C SER A 340 0.40 2.57 -22.25
N LEU A 341 -0.24 1.53 -22.80
CA LEU A 341 -1.62 1.58 -23.28
C LEU A 341 -2.61 1.76 -22.12
N LEU A 342 -2.47 0.98 -21.04
CA LEU A 342 -3.35 1.09 -19.88
C LEU A 342 -3.23 2.48 -19.23
N GLY A 343 -2.01 2.97 -19.05
CA GLY A 343 -1.76 4.32 -18.53
C GLY A 343 -2.35 5.41 -19.42
N LEU A 344 -2.27 5.23 -20.76
CA LEU A 344 -2.89 6.12 -21.74
C LEU A 344 -4.42 6.13 -21.61
N LEU A 345 -5.05 4.95 -21.54
CA LEU A 345 -6.50 4.82 -21.43
C LEU A 345 -7.05 5.43 -20.13
N ILE A 346 -6.39 5.17 -19.00
CA ILE A 346 -6.74 5.76 -17.70
C ILE A 346 -6.61 7.28 -17.75
N THR A 347 -5.49 7.77 -18.28
CA THR A 347 -5.21 9.20 -18.42
C THR A 347 -6.30 9.90 -19.24
N ILE A 348 -6.61 9.39 -20.44
CA ILE A 348 -7.65 9.98 -21.30
C ILE A 348 -9.02 9.88 -20.63
N GLY A 349 -9.35 8.72 -20.05
CA GLY A 349 -10.62 8.49 -19.38
C GLY A 349 -10.90 9.53 -18.29
N LEU A 350 -9.92 9.80 -17.42
CA LEU A 350 -10.06 10.78 -16.33
C LEU A 350 -9.92 12.23 -16.82
N LEU A 351 -8.96 12.54 -17.70
CA LEU A 351 -8.79 13.89 -18.25
C LEU A 351 -9.96 14.34 -19.13
N SER A 352 -10.68 13.40 -19.77
CA SER A 352 -11.92 13.70 -20.51
C SER A 352 -13.00 14.33 -19.62
N ARG A 353 -12.93 14.15 -18.29
CA ARG A 353 -13.86 14.74 -17.32
C ARG A 353 -13.45 16.14 -16.87
N ARG A 354 -12.18 16.53 -17.07
CA ARG A 354 -11.61 17.84 -16.75
C ARG A 354 -10.85 18.45 -17.94
N PRO A 355 -11.53 18.71 -19.07
CA PRO A 355 -10.89 19.35 -20.23
C PRO A 355 -10.35 20.75 -19.91
N ASP A 356 -10.89 21.39 -18.87
CA ASP A 356 -10.53 22.72 -18.36
C ASP A 356 -9.18 22.76 -17.61
N MET A 357 -8.60 21.61 -17.25
CA MET A 357 -7.32 21.58 -16.55
C MET A 357 -6.19 22.14 -17.42
N ARG A 358 -5.26 22.90 -16.81
CA ARG A 358 -4.07 23.44 -17.51
C ARG A 358 -3.21 22.30 -18.05
N VAL A 359 -2.48 22.58 -19.14
CA VAL A 359 -1.60 21.60 -19.82
C VAL A 359 -0.56 21.01 -18.86
N ALA A 360 0.04 21.82 -17.99
CA ALA A 360 0.98 21.35 -16.96
C ALA A 360 0.36 20.29 -16.04
N GLY A 361 -0.89 20.49 -15.60
CA GLY A 361 -1.61 19.50 -14.79
C GLY A 361 -1.91 18.21 -15.54
N LYS A 362 -2.28 18.31 -16.82
CA LYS A 362 -2.51 17.14 -17.70
C LYS A 362 -1.25 16.32 -17.88
N LEU A 363 -0.11 16.97 -18.16
CA LEU A 363 1.19 16.32 -18.30
C LEU A 363 1.63 15.69 -16.97
N THR A 364 1.54 16.42 -15.86
CA THR A 364 1.90 15.91 -14.53
C THR A 364 1.09 14.67 -14.19
N PHE A 365 -0.23 14.70 -14.39
CA PHE A 365 -1.11 13.55 -14.16
C PHE A 365 -0.73 12.35 -15.04
N ALA A 366 -0.53 12.59 -16.34
CA ALA A 366 -0.17 11.54 -17.29
C ALA A 366 1.18 10.87 -16.96
N VAL A 367 2.19 11.65 -16.56
CA VAL A 367 3.50 11.12 -16.10
C VAL A 367 3.34 10.24 -14.87
N LEU A 368 2.58 10.70 -13.86
CA LEU A 368 2.36 9.93 -12.63
C LEU A 368 1.64 8.60 -12.92
N VAL A 369 0.57 8.63 -13.71
CA VAL A 369 -0.18 7.41 -14.10
C VAL A 369 0.71 6.43 -14.85
N GLN A 370 1.52 6.90 -15.82
CA GLN A 370 2.45 6.05 -16.56
C GLN A 370 3.55 5.46 -15.67
N GLY A 371 4.10 6.27 -14.75
CA GLY A 371 5.12 5.83 -13.80
C GLY A 371 4.61 4.72 -12.89
N PHE A 372 3.42 4.90 -12.30
CA PHE A 372 2.86 3.88 -11.41
C PHE A 372 2.42 2.61 -12.18
N GLY A 373 1.86 2.76 -13.39
CA GLY A 373 1.54 1.63 -14.27
C GLY A 373 2.79 0.83 -14.68
N THR A 374 3.89 1.52 -14.96
CA THR A 374 5.20 0.92 -15.24
C THR A 374 5.73 0.14 -14.05
N ALA A 375 5.64 0.69 -12.84
CA ALA A 375 6.09 -0.01 -11.62
C ALA A 375 5.31 -1.32 -11.40
N LEU A 376 3.98 -1.30 -11.57
CA LEU A 376 3.16 -2.52 -11.47
C LEU A 376 3.48 -3.53 -12.58
N ALA A 377 3.69 -3.07 -13.81
CA ALA A 377 4.04 -3.94 -14.93
C ALA A 377 5.41 -4.61 -14.75
N MET A 378 6.41 -3.87 -14.24
CA MET A 378 7.71 -4.44 -13.88
C MET A 378 7.57 -5.52 -12.82
N LEU A 379 6.76 -5.26 -11.78
CA LEU A 379 6.48 -6.24 -10.73
C LEU A 379 5.88 -7.53 -11.32
N LEU A 380 4.78 -7.40 -12.08
CA LEU A 380 4.07 -8.54 -12.68
C LEU A 380 4.95 -9.32 -13.68
N MET A 381 5.78 -8.62 -14.46
CA MET A 381 6.76 -9.24 -15.34
C MET A 381 7.78 -10.08 -14.55
N THR A 382 8.34 -9.54 -13.47
CA THR A 382 9.26 -10.27 -12.58
C THR A 382 8.58 -11.50 -11.97
N MET A 383 7.30 -11.41 -11.57
CA MET A 383 6.57 -12.59 -11.09
C MET A 383 6.47 -13.68 -12.16
N GLY A 384 6.20 -13.29 -13.41
CA GLY A 384 6.06 -14.22 -14.53
C GLY A 384 7.37 -14.86 -14.99
N GLU A 385 8.52 -14.25 -14.70
CA GLU A 385 9.85 -14.81 -15.01
C GLU A 385 10.45 -15.63 -13.85
N THR A 386 9.86 -15.57 -12.65
CA THR A 386 10.35 -16.28 -11.46
C THR A 386 9.69 -17.67 -11.34
N TYR A 387 10.46 -18.71 -11.00
CA TYR A 387 9.93 -20.04 -10.70
C TYR A 387 9.28 -20.04 -9.31
N LEU A 388 8.01 -19.72 -9.25
CA LEU A 388 7.26 -19.66 -7.99
C LEU A 388 6.65 -21.01 -7.65
N SER A 389 6.84 -21.46 -6.40
CA SER A 389 6.01 -22.51 -5.81
C SER A 389 4.55 -22.03 -5.69
N TRP A 390 3.59 -22.94 -5.53
CA TRP A 390 2.18 -22.55 -5.33
C TRP A 390 1.98 -21.63 -4.12
N SER A 391 2.72 -21.86 -3.03
CA SER A 391 2.67 -20.99 -1.84
C SER A 391 3.28 -19.62 -2.12
N ALA A 392 4.44 -19.56 -2.78
CA ALA A 392 5.06 -18.30 -3.17
C ALA A 392 4.18 -17.53 -4.16
N ALA A 393 3.56 -18.21 -5.13
CA ALA A 393 2.60 -17.63 -6.06
C ALA A 393 1.41 -17.02 -5.32
N ALA A 394 0.81 -17.73 -4.35
CA ALA A 394 -0.28 -17.20 -3.55
C ALA A 394 0.11 -15.94 -2.75
N VAL A 395 1.30 -15.94 -2.13
CA VAL A 395 1.82 -14.77 -1.40
C VAL A 395 2.06 -13.60 -2.35
N TRP A 396 2.75 -13.83 -3.46
CA TRP A 396 3.06 -12.78 -4.43
C TRP A 396 1.81 -12.23 -5.11
N SER A 397 0.82 -13.07 -5.43
CA SER A 397 -0.49 -12.64 -5.93
C SER A 397 -1.21 -11.75 -4.93
N THR A 398 -1.17 -12.10 -3.63
CA THR A 398 -1.74 -11.26 -2.56
C THR A 398 -1.04 -9.91 -2.48
N LEU A 399 0.29 -9.88 -2.53
CA LEU A 399 1.07 -8.64 -2.53
C LEU A 399 0.80 -7.80 -3.79
N ALA A 400 0.69 -8.43 -4.96
CA ALA A 400 0.37 -7.77 -6.23
C ALA A 400 -1.03 -7.13 -6.22
N LEU A 401 -2.03 -7.80 -5.60
CA LEU A 401 -3.36 -7.23 -5.38
C LEU A 401 -3.29 -6.00 -4.45
N GLY A 402 -2.51 -6.08 -3.37
CA GLY A 402 -2.25 -4.94 -2.49
C GLY A 402 -1.60 -3.77 -3.23
N GLN A 403 -0.63 -4.05 -4.10
CA GLN A 403 0.04 -3.05 -4.95
C GLN A 403 -0.92 -2.44 -5.98
N ALA A 404 -1.80 -3.23 -6.59
CA ALA A 404 -2.83 -2.72 -7.51
C ALA A 404 -3.81 -1.77 -6.80
N LEU A 405 -4.17 -2.06 -5.55
CA LEU A 405 -5.01 -1.16 -4.74
C LEU A 405 -4.26 0.12 -4.35
N LEU A 406 -2.98 0.02 -4.00
CA LEU A 406 -2.10 1.17 -3.74
C LEU A 406 -1.93 2.06 -4.98
N LEU A 407 -1.78 1.44 -6.16
CA LEU A 407 -1.76 2.12 -7.45
C LEU A 407 -3.07 2.88 -7.70
N PHE A 408 -4.21 2.25 -7.45
CA PHE A 408 -5.51 2.91 -7.60
C PHE A 408 -5.64 4.14 -6.69
N LEU A 409 -5.21 4.02 -5.43
CA LEU A 409 -5.10 5.14 -4.48
C LEU A 409 -4.24 6.26 -5.04
N LEU A 410 -3.03 5.95 -5.49
CA LEU A 410 -2.10 6.93 -6.06
C LEU A 410 -2.65 7.64 -7.29
N ILE A 411 -3.37 6.94 -8.17
CA ILE A 411 -4.03 7.54 -9.33
C ILE A 411 -5.14 8.50 -8.89
N ALA A 412 -5.97 8.09 -7.93
CA ALA A 412 -7.05 8.94 -7.41
C ALA A 412 -6.49 10.21 -6.75
N ASP A 413 -5.47 10.06 -5.91
CA ASP A 413 -4.79 11.17 -5.24
C ASP A 413 -4.07 12.10 -6.22
N SER A 414 -3.44 11.54 -7.26
CA SER A 414 -2.77 12.32 -8.31
C SER A 414 -3.78 13.12 -9.13
N PHE A 415 -4.95 12.55 -9.37
CA PHE A 415 -6.05 13.25 -10.04
C PHE A 415 -6.55 14.41 -9.17
N ASP A 416 -6.84 14.18 -7.89
CA ASP A 416 -7.29 15.22 -6.97
C ASP A 416 -6.23 16.31 -6.77
N LEU A 417 -4.95 15.94 -6.68
CA LEU A 417 -3.82 16.87 -6.61
C LEU A 417 -3.77 17.78 -7.83
N THR A 418 -3.72 17.18 -9.02
CA THR A 418 -3.57 17.94 -10.26
C THR A 418 -4.79 18.78 -10.58
N GLU A 419 -5.99 18.26 -10.32
CA GLU A 419 -7.23 19.02 -10.43
C GLU A 419 -7.23 20.25 -9.51
N THR A 420 -6.83 20.06 -8.25
CA THR A 420 -6.84 21.13 -7.26
C THR A 420 -5.79 22.19 -7.56
N LEU A 421 -4.62 21.83 -8.06
CA LEU A 421 -3.54 22.78 -8.35
C LEU A 421 -3.72 23.46 -9.73
N PHE A 422 -4.21 22.74 -10.73
CA PHE A 422 -4.18 23.17 -12.13
C PHE A 422 -5.58 23.34 -12.77
N GLY A 423 -6.67 23.15 -12.03
CA GLY A 423 -8.03 23.43 -12.47
C GLY A 423 -8.25 24.93 -12.76
N ARG A 424 -8.95 25.26 -13.85
CA ARG A 424 -9.21 26.66 -14.26
C ARG A 424 -10.52 27.23 -13.76
N VAL A 425 -11.56 26.40 -13.63
CA VAL A 425 -12.93 26.85 -13.37
C VAL A 425 -13.53 26.06 -12.21
N ARG A 426 -14.18 26.78 -11.29
CA ARG A 426 -15.11 26.19 -10.31
C ARG A 426 -16.51 26.20 -10.90
N LYS A 427 -17.09 25.02 -11.10
CA LYS A 427 -18.38 24.82 -11.76
C LYS A 427 -19.56 25.07 -10.82
N ARG A 428 -19.38 24.80 -9.53
CA ARG A 428 -20.46 24.84 -8.51
C ARG A 428 -20.18 25.84 -7.40
N HIS A 429 -19.40 26.89 -7.68
CA HIS A 429 -19.12 27.94 -6.70
C HIS A 429 -20.41 28.64 -6.26
N PHE A 430 -20.59 28.76 -4.95
CA PHE A 430 -21.68 29.51 -4.34
C PHE A 430 -21.08 30.62 -3.49
N GLU A 431 -21.45 31.86 -3.80
CA GLU A 431 -21.08 33.01 -2.98
C GLU A 431 -22.26 33.35 -2.06
N PRO A 432 -22.11 33.22 -0.74
CA PRO A 432 -23.19 33.46 0.20
C PRO A 432 -23.40 34.97 0.39
N VAL A 433 -24.41 35.53 -0.30
CA VAL A 433 -24.79 36.94 -0.18
C VAL A 433 -26.05 37.05 0.69
N PRO A 434 -26.09 37.93 1.72
CA PRO A 434 -27.30 38.12 2.52
C PRO A 434 -28.49 38.55 1.66
N ALA A 435 -29.64 37.89 1.84
CA ALA A 435 -30.90 38.31 1.23
C ALA A 435 -31.22 39.78 1.58
N PRO A 436 -31.82 40.58 0.69
CA PRO A 436 -32.24 41.95 1.01
C PRO A 436 -33.16 42.03 2.23
N HIS A 437 -33.05 43.11 3.02
CA HIS A 437 -33.97 43.34 4.14
C HIS A 437 -35.42 43.44 3.65
N GLY A 438 -36.35 42.84 4.38
CA GLY A 438 -37.78 42.78 4.02
C GLY A 438 -38.17 41.69 3.01
N MET A 439 -37.21 40.91 2.48
CA MET A 439 -37.53 39.71 1.71
C MET A 439 -38.16 38.66 2.63
N LYS A 440 -39.34 38.16 2.28
CA LYS A 440 -39.98 37.04 3.00
C LYS A 440 -39.19 35.76 2.73
N LEU A 441 -38.55 35.23 3.76
CA LEU A 441 -37.80 33.98 3.72
C LEU A 441 -38.55 32.88 4.50
N PRO A 442 -38.39 31.60 4.11
CA PRO A 442 -39.08 30.49 4.74
C PRO A 442 -38.73 30.36 6.22
N LYS A 443 -39.63 29.78 7.01
CA LYS A 443 -39.36 29.58 8.44
C LYS A 443 -38.30 28.50 8.65
N VAL A 444 -37.32 28.80 9.50
CA VAL A 444 -36.24 27.88 9.88
C VAL A 444 -36.46 27.37 11.30
N SER A 445 -36.47 26.04 11.49
CA SER A 445 -36.43 25.42 12.81
C SER A 445 -35.00 24.97 13.10
N LEU A 446 -34.34 25.62 14.07
CA LEU A 446 -32.99 25.28 14.48
C LEU A 446 -33.02 24.25 15.60
N HIS A 447 -32.39 23.10 15.37
CA HIS A 447 -32.29 22.01 16.33
C HIS A 447 -30.92 22.02 16.99
N LEU A 448 -30.90 22.19 18.31
CA LEU A 448 -29.71 22.27 19.14
C LEU A 448 -29.71 21.10 20.16
N PRO A 449 -29.15 19.93 19.81
CA PRO A 449 -29.01 18.83 20.75
C PRO A 449 -27.88 19.12 21.76
N ILE A 450 -28.13 18.84 23.04
CA ILE A 450 -27.15 18.96 24.13
C ILE A 450 -27.08 17.65 24.95
N CYS A 451 -25.90 17.29 25.45
CA CYS A 451 -25.60 16.16 26.32
C CYS A 451 -24.39 16.46 27.23
N ASN A 452 -24.65 16.79 28.49
CA ASN A 452 -23.67 17.08 29.55
C ASN A 452 -22.67 18.23 29.27
N GLU A 453 -22.92 19.11 28.29
CA GLU A 453 -22.03 20.25 28.07
C GLU A 453 -22.14 21.32 29.18
N PRO A 454 -21.07 22.08 29.45
CA PRO A 454 -21.13 23.17 30.42
C PRO A 454 -22.21 24.20 30.07
N ALA A 455 -23.08 24.51 31.03
CA ALA A 455 -24.22 25.40 30.81
C ALA A 455 -23.81 26.76 30.22
N ASP A 456 -22.69 27.34 30.67
CA ASP A 456 -22.24 28.65 30.18
C ASP A 456 -21.79 28.64 28.71
N MET A 457 -21.27 27.51 28.23
CA MET A 457 -20.96 27.34 26.81
C MET A 457 -22.24 27.32 25.98
N VAL A 458 -23.25 26.55 26.40
CA VAL A 458 -24.54 26.48 25.71
C VAL A 458 -25.24 27.85 25.72
N LYS A 459 -25.15 28.60 26.82
CA LYS A 459 -25.68 29.98 26.88
C LYS A 459 -25.03 30.89 25.85
N GLN A 460 -23.72 30.77 25.59
CA GLN A 460 -23.06 31.57 24.54
C GLN A 460 -23.63 31.25 23.16
N THR A 461 -23.84 29.97 22.85
CA THR A 461 -24.49 29.54 21.61
C THR A 461 -25.91 30.08 21.50
N LEU A 462 -26.70 29.99 22.58
CA LEU A 462 -28.07 30.52 22.61
C LEU A 462 -28.13 32.03 22.39
N ASN A 463 -27.20 32.79 22.99
CA ASN A 463 -27.09 34.23 22.76
C ASN A 463 -26.70 34.56 21.31
N ALA A 464 -25.80 33.78 20.69
CA ALA A 464 -25.46 33.96 19.28
C ALA A 464 -26.65 33.67 18.36
N LEU A 465 -27.44 32.63 18.68
CA LEU A 465 -28.68 32.33 17.97
C LEU A 465 -29.73 33.43 18.14
N ALA A 466 -29.85 34.02 19.33
CA ALA A 466 -30.76 35.13 19.60
C ALA A 466 -30.39 36.40 18.81
N ALA A 467 -29.10 36.57 18.50
CA ALA A 467 -28.56 37.67 17.71
C ALA A 467 -28.64 37.45 16.19
N LEU A 468 -29.25 36.34 15.72
CA LEU A 468 -29.43 36.10 14.28
C LEU A 468 -30.28 37.22 13.65
N ASP A 469 -29.76 37.75 12.55
CA ASP A 469 -30.44 38.70 11.69
C ASP A 469 -31.40 37.95 10.77
N TYR A 470 -32.46 37.40 11.36
CA TYR A 470 -33.49 36.62 10.67
C TYR A 470 -34.79 36.68 11.47
N GLU A 471 -35.91 37.01 10.85
CA GLU A 471 -37.17 37.18 11.62
C GLU A 471 -37.86 35.85 11.91
N ASN A 472 -37.98 34.98 10.90
CA ASN A 472 -38.86 33.83 10.91
C ASN A 472 -38.14 32.53 11.30
N TYR A 473 -37.73 32.41 12.56
CA TYR A 473 -37.09 31.19 13.05
C TYR A 473 -37.56 30.79 14.46
N GLU A 474 -37.37 29.51 14.78
CA GLU A 474 -37.45 28.97 16.14
C GLU A 474 -36.16 28.21 16.48
N VAL A 475 -35.91 28.02 17.77
CA VAL A 475 -34.80 27.23 18.29
C VAL A 475 -35.37 26.17 19.24
N LEU A 476 -35.17 24.90 18.90
CA LEU A 476 -35.48 23.76 19.75
C LEU A 476 -34.19 23.29 20.40
N VAL A 477 -34.12 23.36 21.72
CA VAL A 477 -33.00 22.88 22.52
C VAL A 477 -33.39 21.53 23.13
N ILE A 478 -32.63 20.49 22.83
CA ILE A 478 -32.97 19.11 23.19
C ILE A 478 -31.86 18.54 24.07
N ASP A 479 -32.08 18.57 25.38
CA ASP A 479 -31.26 17.87 26.35
C ASP A 479 -31.52 16.37 26.30
N ASN A 480 -30.48 15.61 26.03
CA ASN A 480 -30.54 14.17 25.86
C ASN A 480 -29.39 13.46 26.57
N ASN A 481 -29.70 12.48 27.40
CA ASN A 481 -28.75 11.64 28.15
C ASN A 481 -27.88 12.40 29.16
N THR A 482 -28.30 13.59 29.59
CA THR A 482 -27.73 14.32 30.74
C THR A 482 -28.34 13.77 32.03
N LYS A 483 -27.50 13.30 32.96
CA LYS A 483 -27.99 12.73 34.24
C LYS A 483 -28.15 13.78 35.33
N ASP A 484 -27.30 14.79 35.32
CA ASP A 484 -27.23 15.81 36.36
C ASP A 484 -28.08 17.02 35.96
N SER A 485 -29.12 17.31 36.75
CA SER A 485 -30.02 18.42 36.47
C SER A 485 -29.36 19.80 36.66
N ALA A 486 -28.32 19.88 37.49
CA ALA A 486 -27.55 21.11 37.67
C ALA A 486 -26.86 21.57 36.37
N VAL A 487 -26.69 20.68 35.39
CA VAL A 487 -26.10 21.00 34.08
C VAL A 487 -27.12 21.61 33.13
N TRP A 488 -28.33 21.05 33.04
CA TRP A 488 -29.31 21.45 32.03
C TRP A 488 -30.35 22.48 32.53
N GLU A 489 -30.66 22.53 33.83
CA GLU A 489 -31.61 23.50 34.40
C GLU A 489 -31.20 24.97 34.11
N PRO A 490 -29.92 25.37 34.24
CA PRO A 490 -29.51 26.74 33.90
C PRO A 490 -29.67 27.08 32.42
N VAL A 491 -29.62 26.07 31.53
CA VAL A 491 -29.86 26.23 30.09
C VAL A 491 -31.35 26.44 29.83
N ALA A 492 -32.22 25.64 30.47
CA ALA A 492 -33.67 25.78 30.38
C ALA A 492 -34.13 27.17 30.85
N ALA A 493 -33.61 27.63 32.00
CA ALA A 493 -33.90 28.96 32.52
C ALA A 493 -33.40 30.09 31.59
N HIS A 494 -32.30 29.87 30.88
CA HIS A 494 -31.82 30.83 29.89
C HIS A 494 -32.69 30.87 28.63
N CYS A 495 -33.16 29.72 28.13
CA CYS A 495 -34.11 29.65 27.01
C CYS A 495 -35.39 30.43 27.33
N ALA A 496 -35.95 30.24 28.54
CA ALA A 496 -37.12 30.99 28.98
C ALA A 496 -36.91 32.52 28.98
N ARG A 497 -35.69 32.99 29.33
CA ARG A 497 -35.33 34.42 29.27
C ARG A 497 -35.19 34.98 27.86
N LEU A 498 -34.75 34.16 26.90
CA LEU A 498 -34.62 34.57 25.49
C LEU A 498 -35.97 34.65 24.76
N GLY A 499 -37.04 34.11 25.37
CA GLY A 499 -38.42 34.30 24.93
C GLY A 499 -38.96 33.16 24.07
N ALA A 500 -40.15 33.37 23.50
CA ALA A 500 -40.97 32.31 22.90
C ALA A 500 -40.34 31.58 21.68
N LYS A 501 -39.32 32.18 21.05
CA LYS A 501 -38.58 31.51 19.96
C LYS A 501 -37.71 30.34 20.45
N PHE A 502 -37.38 30.29 21.74
CA PHE A 502 -36.48 29.30 22.33
C PHE A 502 -37.28 28.29 23.18
N ARG A 503 -37.42 27.06 22.68
CA ARG A 503 -38.16 25.97 23.33
C ARG A 503 -37.18 24.92 23.83
N PHE A 504 -37.23 24.61 25.12
CA PHE A 504 -36.36 23.64 25.76
C PHE A 504 -37.10 22.33 26.05
N PHE A 505 -36.45 21.20 25.78
CA PHE A 505 -36.92 19.86 26.05
C PHE A 505 -35.82 19.07 26.76
N THR A 506 -36.17 18.28 27.77
CA THR A 506 -35.28 17.27 28.36
C THR A 506 -35.92 15.89 28.19
N LEU A 507 -35.13 14.95 27.65
CA LEU A 507 -35.58 13.60 27.32
C LEU A 507 -35.14 12.54 28.34
N GLY A 508 -34.34 12.93 29.35
CA GLY A 508 -33.72 11.97 30.25
C GLY A 508 -32.82 10.98 29.49
N GLN A 509 -33.07 9.68 29.65
CA GLN A 509 -32.38 8.65 28.86
C GLN A 509 -33.19 8.29 27.61
N TYR A 510 -32.69 8.68 26.43
CA TYR A 510 -33.38 8.49 25.15
C TYR A 510 -32.51 7.71 24.14
N PRO A 511 -33.07 6.72 23.41
CA PRO A 511 -32.34 5.92 22.44
C PRO A 511 -31.87 6.72 21.22
N GLY A 512 -30.96 6.16 20.41
CA GLY A 512 -30.52 6.77 19.15
C GLY A 512 -29.55 7.95 19.29
N PHE A 513 -29.09 8.28 20.51
CA PHE A 513 -28.12 9.37 20.78
C PHE A 513 -28.53 10.70 20.10
N LYS A 514 -27.62 11.34 19.35
CA LYS A 514 -27.89 12.61 18.65
C LYS A 514 -28.99 12.45 17.60
N ALA A 515 -28.98 11.39 16.80
CA ALA A 515 -30.00 11.13 15.80
C ALA A 515 -31.41 10.99 16.42
N GLY A 516 -31.52 10.29 17.55
CA GLY A 516 -32.79 10.15 18.28
C GLY A 516 -33.31 11.49 18.82
N ALA A 517 -32.42 12.32 19.38
CA ALA A 517 -32.77 13.68 19.81
C ALA A 517 -33.23 14.57 18.64
N LEU A 518 -32.57 14.49 17.48
CA LEU A 518 -32.96 15.22 16.28
C LEU A 518 -34.30 14.72 15.71
N ASN A 519 -34.58 13.42 15.77
CA ASN A 519 -35.87 12.87 15.38
C ASN A 519 -37.01 13.30 16.32
N PHE A 520 -36.72 13.45 17.62
CA PHE A 520 -37.65 14.07 18.57
C PHE A 520 -37.92 15.54 18.18
N ALA A 521 -36.85 16.33 17.97
CA ALA A 521 -36.96 17.72 17.56
C ALA A 521 -37.75 17.90 16.25
N LEU A 522 -37.60 16.97 15.31
CA LEU A 522 -38.31 16.98 14.03
C LEU A 522 -39.83 16.82 14.21
N ARG A 523 -40.28 16.07 15.22
CA ARG A 523 -41.71 15.96 15.57
C ARG A 523 -42.25 17.23 16.23
N GLU A 524 -41.43 17.89 17.04
CA GLU A 524 -41.78 19.13 17.75
C GLU A 524 -41.61 20.41 16.91
N THR A 525 -41.06 20.27 15.70
CA THR A 525 -40.84 21.35 14.75
C THR A 525 -42.15 22.01 14.36
N ALA A 526 -42.15 23.35 14.30
CA ALA A 526 -43.31 24.12 13.88
C ALA A 526 -43.86 23.63 12.52
N PRO A 527 -45.19 23.47 12.38
CA PRO A 527 -45.79 22.96 11.14
C PRO A 527 -45.43 23.77 9.90
N ASP A 528 -45.33 25.10 10.06
CA ASP A 528 -45.00 26.11 9.05
C ASP A 528 -43.49 26.25 8.78
N ALA A 529 -42.62 25.54 9.51
CA ALA A 529 -41.20 25.46 9.18
C ALA A 529 -40.98 24.66 7.89
N GLU A 530 -40.19 25.21 6.97
CA GLU A 530 -39.84 24.56 5.69
C GLU A 530 -38.38 24.06 5.69
N ILE A 531 -37.53 24.67 6.53
CA ILE A 531 -36.10 24.38 6.62
C ILE A 531 -35.75 23.96 8.05
N ILE A 532 -34.96 22.90 8.18
CA ILE A 532 -34.39 22.42 9.44
C ILE A 532 -32.92 22.80 9.48
N GLY A 533 -32.49 23.54 10.48
CA GLY A 533 -31.06 23.79 10.74
C GLY A 533 -30.57 22.94 11.89
N VAL A 534 -29.33 22.44 11.80
CA VAL A 534 -28.68 21.73 12.91
C VAL A 534 -27.38 22.42 13.26
N LEU A 535 -27.20 22.66 14.55
CA LEU A 535 -26.01 23.27 15.14
C LEU A 535 -25.57 22.44 16.35
N ASP A 536 -24.26 22.33 16.56
CA ASP A 536 -23.71 21.80 17.80
C ASP A 536 -23.75 22.85 18.92
N SER A 537 -23.80 22.36 20.16
CA SER A 537 -24.04 23.12 21.40
C SER A 537 -22.92 24.10 21.79
N ASP A 538 -21.80 24.08 21.07
CA ASP A 538 -20.59 24.86 21.31
C ASP A 538 -20.34 25.96 20.27
N TYR A 539 -21.16 26.05 19.21
CA TYR A 539 -20.94 27.00 18.12
C TYR A 539 -21.44 28.40 18.45
N ILE A 540 -20.61 29.41 18.18
CA ILE A 540 -21.03 30.81 18.10
C ILE A 540 -21.17 31.15 16.62
N VAL A 541 -22.38 31.50 16.19
CA VAL A 541 -22.72 31.80 14.80
C VAL A 541 -22.63 33.30 14.48
N ASP A 542 -22.32 33.61 13.23
CA ASP A 542 -22.38 34.96 12.68
C ASP A 542 -23.86 35.35 12.44
N PRO A 543 -24.29 36.60 12.75
CA PRO A 543 -25.70 37.01 12.64
C PRO A 543 -26.34 36.81 11.26
N ASP A 544 -25.57 36.93 10.18
CA ASP A 544 -26.07 36.87 8.80
C ASP A 544 -26.14 35.45 8.22
N TRP A 545 -25.84 34.41 9.00
CA TRP A 545 -25.77 33.02 8.54
C TRP A 545 -27.03 32.56 7.79
N LEU A 546 -28.22 32.71 8.39
CA LEU A 546 -29.47 32.27 7.77
C LEU A 546 -29.82 33.10 6.53
N ARG A 547 -29.64 34.42 6.58
CA ARG A 547 -29.88 35.31 5.43
C ARG A 547 -28.98 35.00 4.24
N CYS A 548 -27.78 34.49 4.50
CA CYS A 548 -26.83 34.10 3.46
C CYS A 548 -27.13 32.73 2.86
N MET A 549 -27.55 31.76 3.68
CA MET A 549 -27.61 30.36 3.27
C MET A 549 -29.02 29.88 2.90
N VAL A 550 -30.08 30.43 3.52
CA VAL A 550 -31.47 30.06 3.20
C VAL A 550 -31.88 30.37 1.75
N PRO A 551 -31.44 31.46 1.11
CA PRO A 551 -31.82 31.75 -0.28
C PRO A 551 -31.46 30.66 -1.29
N ALA A 552 -30.50 29.78 -0.99
CA ALA A 552 -30.17 28.64 -1.84
C ALA A 552 -31.36 27.67 -2.04
N PHE A 553 -32.29 27.59 -1.08
CA PHE A 553 -33.48 26.73 -1.18
C PHE A 553 -34.56 27.26 -2.13
N ALA A 554 -34.38 28.45 -2.71
CA ALA A 554 -35.21 28.91 -3.82
C ALA A 554 -35.13 27.97 -5.03
N ASP A 555 -34.01 27.25 -5.19
CA ASP A 555 -33.93 26.12 -6.11
C ASP A 555 -34.52 24.85 -5.44
N PRO A 556 -35.62 24.29 -5.98
CA PRO A 556 -36.28 23.13 -5.39
C PRO A 556 -35.40 21.88 -5.35
N VAL A 557 -34.36 21.80 -6.20
CA VAL A 557 -33.44 20.65 -6.20
C VAL A 557 -32.46 20.68 -5.02
N VAL A 558 -32.27 21.83 -4.36
CA VAL A 558 -31.38 21.93 -3.20
C VAL A 558 -32.03 21.25 -2.01
N GLY A 559 -31.43 20.13 -1.59
CA GLY A 559 -31.85 19.35 -0.43
C GLY A 559 -31.21 19.83 0.86
N PHE A 560 -29.96 20.28 0.80
CA PHE A 560 -29.27 20.84 1.97
C PHE A 560 -28.18 21.85 1.59
N THR A 561 -27.85 22.71 2.54
CA THR A 561 -26.70 23.61 2.49
C THR A 561 -25.75 23.31 3.64
N GLN A 562 -24.45 23.46 3.40
CA GLN A 562 -23.40 23.18 4.37
C GLN A 562 -22.37 24.31 4.38
N SER A 563 -22.05 24.78 5.59
CA SER A 563 -20.93 25.68 5.86
C SER A 563 -19.80 24.89 6.55
N PRO A 564 -18.54 25.37 6.54
CA PRO A 564 -17.44 24.63 7.14
C PRO A 564 -17.61 24.55 8.66
N GLN A 565 -17.08 23.49 9.27
CA GLN A 565 -16.82 23.48 10.70
C GLN A 565 -15.52 24.27 10.94
N ASP A 566 -15.63 25.34 11.71
CA ASP A 566 -14.51 26.21 12.06
C ASP A 566 -14.43 26.35 13.58
N TYR A 567 -13.28 26.80 14.08
CA TYR A 567 -12.97 26.72 15.51
C TYR A 567 -12.36 28.01 16.05
N ARG A 568 -12.66 28.34 17.31
CA ARG A 568 -12.22 29.59 17.96
C ARG A 568 -11.12 29.43 19.01
N ASP A 569 -10.71 28.21 19.31
CA ASP A 569 -9.83 27.87 20.44
C ASP A 569 -8.47 27.29 19.98
N ASN A 570 -7.99 27.71 18.82
CA ASN A 570 -6.68 27.29 18.28
C ASN A 570 -5.49 28.05 18.88
N ASP A 571 -5.73 29.15 19.59
CA ASP A 571 -4.70 29.95 20.24
C ASP A 571 -4.27 29.35 21.59
N GLY A 572 -2.98 29.46 21.93
CA GLY A 572 -2.44 29.08 23.25
C GLY A 572 -1.99 27.63 23.40
N SER A 573 -2.36 26.72 22.50
CA SER A 573 -1.91 25.32 22.49
C SER A 573 -1.35 24.90 21.13
N ILE A 574 -0.12 24.37 21.12
CA ILE A 574 0.50 23.82 19.89
C ILE A 574 -0.35 22.67 19.35
N PHE A 575 -0.89 21.83 20.24
CA PHE A 575 -1.76 20.71 19.87
C PHE A 575 -3.04 21.19 19.17
N LYS A 576 -3.75 22.16 19.75
CA LYS A 576 -4.96 22.73 19.13
C LYS A 576 -4.66 23.44 17.81
N ARG A 577 -3.53 24.14 17.71
CA ARG A 577 -3.07 24.73 16.45
C ARG A 577 -2.81 23.67 15.36
N MET A 578 -2.16 22.56 15.70
CA MET A 578 -1.93 21.46 14.75
C MET A 578 -3.24 20.83 14.27
N MET A 579 -4.19 20.58 15.19
CA MET A 579 -5.52 20.05 14.84
C MET A 579 -6.33 21.01 13.98
N PHE A 580 -6.33 22.30 14.31
CA PHE A 580 -7.03 23.33 13.54
C PHE A 580 -6.63 23.29 12.06
N TRP A 581 -5.32 23.25 11.79
CA TRP A 581 -4.82 23.21 10.42
C TRP A 581 -5.08 21.87 9.74
N GLU A 582 -5.07 20.76 10.47
CA GLU A 582 -5.49 19.45 9.93
C GLU A 582 -6.94 19.48 9.44
N TYR A 583 -7.87 20.02 10.25
CA TYR A 583 -9.26 20.21 9.85
C TYR A 583 -9.41 21.17 8.67
N ALA A 584 -8.64 22.27 8.66
CA ALA A 584 -8.71 23.28 7.60
C ALA A 584 -8.46 22.68 6.20
N GLY A 585 -7.56 21.68 6.07
CA GLY A 585 -7.35 20.98 4.81
C GLY A 585 -8.62 20.33 4.26
N PHE A 586 -9.41 19.70 5.13
CA PHE A 586 -10.65 19.05 4.74
C PHE A 586 -11.71 20.06 4.27
N PHE A 587 -11.96 21.14 5.03
CA PHE A 587 -13.01 22.10 4.69
C PHE A 587 -12.61 23.07 3.57
N GLN A 588 -11.34 23.47 3.48
CA GLN A 588 -10.89 24.44 2.48
C GLN A 588 -10.46 23.83 1.16
N ILE A 589 -10.12 22.52 1.15
CA ILE A 589 -9.67 21.80 -0.04
C ILE A 589 -10.64 20.66 -0.37
N GLY A 590 -10.81 19.72 0.55
CA GLY A 590 -11.58 18.49 0.33
C GLY A 590 -13.05 18.74 -0.01
N MET A 591 -13.76 19.52 0.81
CA MET A 591 -15.16 19.87 0.57
C MET A 591 -15.34 20.74 -0.67
N VAL A 592 -14.40 21.63 -0.95
CA VAL A 592 -14.43 22.44 -2.18
C VAL A 592 -14.33 21.56 -3.42
N ASN A 593 -13.43 20.56 -3.44
CA ASN A 593 -13.34 19.62 -4.57
C ASN A 593 -14.59 18.73 -4.66
N ARG A 594 -15.11 18.26 -3.53
CA ARG A 594 -16.37 17.50 -3.49
C ARG A 594 -17.57 18.28 -4.02
N ASN A 595 -17.64 19.57 -3.71
CA ASN A 595 -18.69 20.45 -4.19
C ASN A 595 -18.80 20.45 -5.72
N GLU A 596 -17.67 20.41 -6.43
CA GLU A 596 -17.60 20.43 -7.91
C GLU A 596 -18.35 19.27 -8.58
N ARG A 597 -18.65 18.19 -7.84
CA ARG A 597 -19.37 17.01 -8.31
C ARG A 597 -20.60 16.68 -7.47
N ASN A 598 -21.12 17.67 -6.71
CA ASN A 598 -22.30 17.50 -5.86
C ASN A 598 -22.17 16.31 -4.88
N ALA A 599 -21.02 16.21 -4.21
CA ALA A 599 -20.65 15.08 -3.35
C ALA A 599 -20.24 15.52 -1.94
N ILE A 600 -20.90 16.57 -1.43
CA ILE A 600 -20.65 17.10 -0.08
C ILE A 600 -21.00 16.06 0.96
N ILE A 601 -20.10 15.87 1.92
CA ILE A 601 -20.42 15.11 3.13
C ILE A 601 -21.08 16.09 4.07
N GLN A 602 -22.27 15.79 4.58
CA GLN A 602 -22.92 16.60 5.60
C GLN A 602 -22.25 16.31 6.94
N HIS A 603 -21.94 17.35 7.73
CA HIS A 603 -21.05 17.25 8.89
C HIS A 603 -21.75 17.44 10.25
N GLY A 604 -23.06 17.27 10.31
CA GLY A 604 -23.83 17.25 11.56
C GLY A 604 -24.01 18.59 12.29
N THR A 605 -23.39 19.67 11.82
CA THR A 605 -23.51 21.05 12.34
C THR A 605 -23.34 22.04 11.19
N MET A 606 -23.68 23.31 11.41
CA MET A 606 -23.62 24.38 10.41
C MET A 606 -24.31 24.00 9.09
N THR A 607 -25.44 23.30 9.20
CA THR A 607 -26.19 22.74 8.07
C THR A 607 -27.62 23.24 8.09
N LEU A 608 -28.20 23.40 6.91
CA LEU A 608 -29.63 23.60 6.71
C LEU A 608 -30.14 22.51 5.77
N VAL A 609 -31.32 21.96 6.02
CA VAL A 609 -31.91 20.84 5.28
C VAL A 609 -33.37 21.16 4.96
N ARG A 610 -33.80 20.87 3.74
CA ARG A 610 -35.21 20.98 3.34
C ARG A 610 -36.04 19.97 4.14
N LYS A 611 -37.02 20.43 4.92
CA LYS A 611 -37.82 19.60 5.83
C LYS A 611 -38.53 18.45 5.10
N ASP A 612 -39.14 18.74 3.95
CA ASP A 612 -39.83 17.72 3.16
C ASP A 612 -38.89 16.62 2.65
N ALA A 613 -37.66 16.99 2.26
CA ALA A 613 -36.65 16.03 1.80
C ALA A 613 -36.20 15.10 2.94
N LEU A 614 -36.19 15.60 4.18
CA LEU A 614 -35.86 14.83 5.38
C LEU A 614 -37.02 13.91 5.80
N LEU A 615 -38.26 14.39 5.77
CA LEU A 615 -39.45 13.66 6.26
C LEU A 615 -40.01 12.64 5.26
N LYS A 616 -39.99 12.96 3.98
CA LYS A 616 -40.63 12.17 2.92
C LYS A 616 -39.59 11.77 1.87
N PRO A 617 -38.50 11.08 2.24
CA PRO A 617 -37.51 10.66 1.27
C PRO A 617 -38.15 9.61 0.34
N ALA A 618 -37.78 9.66 -0.94
CA ALA A 618 -38.40 8.83 -1.97
C ALA A 618 -38.05 7.34 -1.80
N ARG A 619 -36.93 7.03 -1.14
CA ARG A 619 -36.34 5.69 -1.08
C ARG A 619 -36.24 5.10 0.32
N ASP A 620 -36.67 5.81 1.36
CA ASP A 620 -36.59 5.34 2.74
C ASP A 620 -37.86 5.69 3.53
N PRO A 621 -38.85 4.81 3.62
CA PRO A 621 -40.14 5.13 4.24
C PRO A 621 -40.06 5.54 5.71
N ALA A 622 -38.94 5.29 6.41
CA ALA A 622 -38.75 5.73 7.78
C ALA A 622 -38.58 7.26 7.92
N GLY A 623 -38.02 7.94 6.91
CA GLY A 623 -37.69 9.36 7.00
C GLY A 623 -36.71 9.71 8.14
N GLY A 624 -36.48 11.00 8.38
CA GLY A 624 -35.73 11.50 9.52
C GLY A 624 -34.23 11.19 9.49
N TRP A 625 -33.60 11.20 10.67
CA TRP A 625 -32.17 10.93 10.87
C TRP A 625 -31.93 9.45 11.17
N ALA A 626 -30.84 8.90 10.61
CA ALA A 626 -30.51 7.48 10.71
C ALA A 626 -29.93 7.08 12.07
N GLU A 627 -30.77 6.58 12.99
CA GLU A 627 -30.36 6.16 14.35
C GLU A 627 -29.46 4.92 14.40
N TRP A 628 -29.41 4.12 13.33
CA TRP A 628 -28.55 2.94 13.24
C TRP A 628 -27.06 3.27 13.02
N CYS A 629 -26.77 4.53 12.67
CA CYS A 629 -25.44 5.04 12.34
C CYS A 629 -25.01 6.10 13.36
N ILE A 630 -23.73 6.13 13.72
CA ILE A 630 -23.15 7.18 14.58
C ILE A 630 -22.71 8.43 13.80
N THR A 631 -22.73 8.33 12.48
CA THR A 631 -22.53 9.43 11.54
C THR A 631 -23.81 9.56 10.71
N GLU A 632 -24.91 9.86 11.41
CA GLU A 632 -26.24 10.05 10.84
C GLU A 632 -26.25 11.19 9.82
N ASP A 633 -25.36 12.16 10.00
CA ASP A 633 -25.12 13.31 9.15
C ASP A 633 -24.68 12.90 7.73
N SER A 634 -23.57 12.17 7.65
CA SER A 634 -22.96 11.70 6.42
C SER A 634 -23.88 10.71 5.70
N GLU A 635 -24.66 9.93 6.46
CA GLU A 635 -25.71 9.05 5.92
C GLU A 635 -26.80 9.87 5.22
N LEU A 636 -27.34 10.89 5.90
CA LEU A 636 -28.39 11.74 5.37
C LEU A 636 -27.97 12.39 4.05
N GLY A 637 -26.77 12.99 4.01
CA GLY A 637 -26.26 13.62 2.79
C GLY A 637 -26.25 12.66 1.60
N MET A 638 -25.80 11.42 1.79
CA MET A 638 -25.79 10.41 0.73
C MET A 638 -27.20 9.95 0.35
N ARG A 639 -28.11 9.80 1.31
CA ARG A 639 -29.51 9.44 1.04
C ARG A 639 -30.21 10.52 0.20
N LEU A 640 -30.00 11.80 0.52
CA LEU A 640 -30.53 12.92 -0.27
C LEU A 640 -29.99 12.92 -1.70
N PHE A 641 -28.71 12.62 -1.91
CA PHE A 641 -28.16 12.49 -3.26
C PHE A 641 -28.79 11.35 -4.06
N ARG A 642 -29.12 10.22 -3.42
CA ARG A 642 -29.80 9.08 -4.08
C ARG A 642 -31.23 9.40 -4.49
N ASP A 643 -31.85 10.36 -3.82
CA ASP A 643 -33.18 10.88 -4.13
C ASP A 643 -33.14 12.00 -5.18
N GLY A 644 -31.94 12.38 -5.65
CA GLY A 644 -31.75 13.36 -6.72
C GLY A 644 -31.57 14.80 -6.25
N TYR A 645 -31.52 15.04 -4.93
CA TYR A 645 -31.24 16.36 -4.39
C TYR A 645 -29.79 16.79 -4.63
N GLU A 646 -29.57 18.10 -4.63
CA GLU A 646 -28.26 18.73 -4.67
C GLU A 646 -27.90 19.38 -3.33
N ALA A 647 -26.59 19.48 -3.09
CA ALA A 647 -26.01 20.20 -1.98
C ALA A 647 -25.39 21.52 -2.46
N VAL A 648 -25.47 22.53 -1.58
CA VAL A 648 -24.74 23.78 -1.73
C VAL A 648 -23.71 23.90 -0.60
N TYR A 649 -22.44 24.11 -0.96
CA TYR A 649 -21.37 24.33 0.00
C TYR A 649 -20.84 25.75 -0.09
N SER A 650 -20.74 26.41 1.06
CA SER A 650 -20.04 27.69 1.20
C SER A 650 -18.67 27.46 1.84
N LYS A 651 -17.63 28.15 1.35
CA LYS A 651 -16.30 28.17 2.01
C LYS A 651 -16.25 29.20 3.16
N ARG A 652 -17.20 30.14 3.23
CA ARG A 652 -17.24 31.16 4.29
C ARG A 652 -17.61 30.49 5.62
N SER A 653 -16.79 30.74 6.64
CA SER A 653 -17.09 30.38 8.02
C SER A 653 -18.20 31.29 8.54
N PHE A 654 -19.28 30.67 9.03
CA PHE A 654 -20.44 31.34 9.64
C PHE A 654 -20.63 30.96 11.11
N GLY A 655 -19.77 30.09 11.65
CA GLY A 655 -19.88 29.65 13.03
C GLY A 655 -18.62 28.97 13.48
N ARG A 656 -18.25 29.18 14.74
CA ARG A 656 -16.98 28.72 15.31
C ARG A 656 -17.24 27.95 16.61
N GLY A 657 -16.95 26.66 16.61
CA GLY A 657 -17.04 25.75 17.77
C GLY A 657 -15.72 25.65 18.54
N VAL A 658 -15.60 24.62 19.39
CA VAL A 658 -14.39 24.30 20.15
C VAL A 658 -13.80 22.94 19.75
N MET A 659 -12.48 22.82 19.77
CA MET A 659 -11.78 21.57 19.46
C MET A 659 -11.62 20.69 20.70
N PRO A 660 -11.37 19.37 20.50
CA PRO A 660 -11.01 18.47 21.60
C PRO A 660 -9.84 19.01 22.44
N ASP A 661 -9.93 18.89 23.77
CA ASP A 661 -8.89 19.41 24.67
C ASP A 661 -7.67 18.49 24.77
N ASP A 662 -7.84 17.19 24.52
CA ASP A 662 -6.78 16.20 24.67
C ASP A 662 -6.70 15.22 23.48
N PHE A 663 -5.57 14.51 23.40
CA PHE A 663 -5.31 13.58 22.31
C PHE A 663 -6.27 12.37 22.27
N ASN A 664 -6.79 11.92 23.41
CA ASN A 664 -7.76 10.81 23.45
C ASN A 664 -9.13 11.25 22.93
N ALA A 665 -9.57 12.46 23.25
CA ALA A 665 -10.79 13.05 22.71
C ALA A 665 -10.68 13.21 21.19
N PHE A 666 -9.53 13.68 20.69
CA PHE A 666 -9.25 13.77 19.25
C PHE A 666 -9.30 12.40 18.56
N ARG A 667 -8.64 11.38 19.13
CA ARG A 667 -8.68 9.99 18.64
C ARG A 667 -10.09 9.42 18.63
N LYS A 668 -10.85 9.59 19.73
CA LYS A 668 -12.23 9.10 19.86
C LYS A 668 -13.13 9.73 18.80
N GLN A 669 -12.99 11.02 18.53
CA GLN A 669 -13.75 11.71 17.50
C GLN A 669 -13.45 11.08 16.13
N ARG A 670 -12.17 10.99 15.74
CA ARG A 670 -11.78 10.42 14.45
C ARG A 670 -12.16 8.95 14.28
N TYR A 671 -12.06 8.17 15.36
CA TYR A 671 -12.47 6.77 15.39
C TYR A 671 -13.96 6.63 15.03
N ARG A 672 -14.83 7.46 15.62
CA ARG A 672 -16.28 7.41 15.33
C ARG A 672 -16.57 7.72 13.86
N TRP A 673 -15.88 8.71 13.28
CA TRP A 673 -16.03 9.07 11.87
C TRP A 673 -15.62 7.94 10.94
N ALA A 674 -14.43 7.36 11.15
CA ALA A 674 -13.93 6.25 10.34
C ALA A 674 -14.82 5.00 10.46
N TYR A 675 -15.25 4.67 11.67
CA TYR A 675 -16.18 3.57 11.91
C TYR A 675 -17.53 3.80 11.20
N GLY A 676 -18.10 5.00 11.33
CA GLY A 676 -19.36 5.39 10.70
C GLY A 676 -19.32 5.32 9.18
N ALA A 677 -18.26 5.81 8.55
CA ALA A 677 -18.08 5.71 7.11
C ALA A 677 -18.06 4.26 6.60
N MET A 678 -17.42 3.34 7.33
CA MET A 678 -17.43 1.91 6.94
C MET A 678 -18.82 1.28 7.10
N ARG A 679 -19.59 1.71 8.11
CA ARG A 679 -20.98 1.31 8.31
C ARG A 679 -21.88 1.79 7.15
N ILE A 680 -21.72 3.05 6.75
CA ILE A 680 -22.41 3.64 5.60
C ILE A 680 -22.01 2.90 4.31
N THR A 681 -20.72 2.67 4.09
CA THR A 681 -20.21 1.92 2.93
C THR A 681 -20.88 0.55 2.83
N ARG A 682 -20.95 -0.20 3.95
CA ARG A 682 -21.61 -1.52 3.99
C ARG A 682 -23.10 -1.44 3.68
N LYS A 683 -23.83 -0.49 4.28
CA LYS A 683 -25.27 -0.35 4.06
C LYS A 683 -25.60 0.03 2.61
N HIS A 684 -24.77 0.87 1.99
CA HIS A 684 -25.02 1.43 0.66
C HIS A 684 -24.05 0.93 -0.42
N TRP A 685 -23.43 -0.23 -0.22
CA TRP A 685 -22.40 -0.77 -1.12
C TRP A 685 -22.89 -0.89 -2.57
N LYS A 686 -24.16 -1.27 -2.78
CA LYS A 686 -24.78 -1.34 -4.12
C LYS A 686 -24.80 0.03 -4.80
N ALA A 687 -25.19 1.08 -4.08
CA ALA A 687 -25.25 2.43 -4.63
C ALA A 687 -23.85 3.00 -4.96
N LEU A 688 -22.83 2.59 -4.20
CA LEU A 688 -21.45 3.04 -4.35
C LEU A 688 -20.69 2.30 -5.45
N LEU A 689 -20.83 0.96 -5.52
CA LEU A 689 -19.95 0.10 -6.31
C LEU A 689 -20.65 -0.61 -7.48
N SER A 690 -21.98 -0.79 -7.45
CA SER A 690 -22.67 -1.49 -8.53
C SER A 690 -22.78 -0.63 -9.79
N PRO A 691 -22.32 -1.10 -10.96
CA PRO A 691 -22.49 -0.37 -12.22
C PRO A 691 -23.97 -0.29 -12.66
N PHE A 692 -24.85 -1.13 -12.10
CA PHE A 692 -26.27 -1.21 -12.47
C PHE A 692 -27.16 -0.25 -11.67
N ASP A 693 -26.76 0.13 -10.47
CA ASP A 693 -27.45 1.17 -9.71
C ASP A 693 -27.10 2.53 -10.36
N ARG A 694 -28.08 3.44 -10.53
CA ARG A 694 -27.86 4.79 -11.09
C ARG A 694 -28.35 5.91 -10.16
N THR A 695 -28.62 5.58 -8.90
CA THR A 695 -29.11 6.54 -7.90
C THR A 695 -28.07 7.60 -7.55
N LEU A 696 -26.78 7.25 -7.59
CA LEU A 696 -25.68 8.20 -7.48
C LEU A 696 -25.05 8.43 -8.85
N THR A 697 -24.68 9.68 -9.12
CA THR A 697 -23.87 10.03 -10.29
C THR A 697 -22.46 9.43 -10.15
N LEU A 698 -21.76 9.25 -11.28
CA LEU A 698 -20.39 8.75 -11.28
C LEU A 698 -19.43 9.68 -10.51
N GLY A 699 -19.68 10.99 -10.53
CA GLY A 699 -18.88 11.97 -9.77
C GLY A 699 -19.09 11.87 -8.26
N GLN A 700 -20.33 11.61 -7.81
CA GLN A 700 -20.64 11.33 -6.41
C GLN A 700 -19.97 10.04 -5.94
N ARG A 701 -20.12 8.96 -6.72
CA ARG A 701 -19.48 7.66 -6.42
C ARG A 701 -17.98 7.78 -6.24
N TRP A 702 -17.32 8.47 -7.18
CA TRP A 702 -15.90 8.75 -7.10
C TRP A 702 -15.55 9.36 -5.74
N HIS A 703 -16.16 10.48 -5.38
CA HIS A 703 -15.80 11.21 -4.15
C HIS A 703 -16.17 10.52 -2.83
N PHE A 704 -17.23 9.72 -2.80
CA PHE A 704 -17.51 8.89 -1.62
C PHE A 704 -16.50 7.75 -1.49
N VAL A 705 -16.21 7.04 -2.59
CA VAL A 705 -15.26 5.92 -2.58
C VAL A 705 -13.83 6.42 -2.35
N THR A 706 -13.30 7.28 -3.22
CA THR A 706 -11.92 7.77 -3.13
C THR A 706 -11.67 8.59 -1.89
N GLY A 707 -12.69 9.24 -1.35
CA GLY A 707 -12.54 10.07 -0.17
C GLY A 707 -12.62 9.33 1.16
N TRP A 708 -13.06 8.07 1.19
CA TRP A 708 -12.91 7.16 2.34
C TRP A 708 -11.77 6.15 2.15
N LEU A 709 -11.27 5.99 0.92
CA LEU A 709 -10.18 5.08 0.59
C LEU A 709 -8.87 5.35 1.35
N PRO A 710 -8.47 6.60 1.67
CA PRO A 710 -7.31 6.86 2.52
C PRO A 710 -7.40 6.16 3.88
N TRP A 711 -8.58 6.11 4.50
CA TRP A 711 -8.78 5.42 5.77
C TRP A 711 -8.65 3.90 5.61
N MET A 712 -9.08 3.35 4.46
CA MET A 712 -8.81 1.94 4.12
C MET A 712 -7.31 1.69 3.91
N GLY A 713 -6.60 2.66 3.35
CA GLY A 713 -5.14 2.66 3.24
C GLY A 713 -4.46 2.55 4.61
N ASP A 714 -4.91 3.31 5.62
CA ASP A 714 -4.40 3.20 6.99
C ASP A 714 -4.66 1.78 7.58
N ALA A 715 -5.82 1.19 7.29
CA ALA A 715 -6.16 -0.16 7.74
C ALA A 715 -5.27 -1.24 7.12
N LEU A 716 -4.97 -1.12 5.82
CA LEU A 716 -4.03 -1.99 5.12
C LEU A 716 -2.60 -1.77 5.61
N GLY A 717 -2.20 -0.53 5.84
CA GLY A 717 -0.90 -0.18 6.42
C GLY A 717 -0.68 -0.86 7.78
N LEU A 718 -1.73 -0.91 8.62
CA LEU A 718 -1.69 -1.64 9.89
C LEU A 718 -1.51 -3.15 9.70
N ALA A 719 -2.19 -3.77 8.72
CA ALA A 719 -2.01 -5.18 8.42
C ALA A 719 -0.59 -5.48 7.90
N PHE A 720 -0.08 -4.65 6.97
CA PHE A 720 1.28 -4.77 6.43
C PHE A 720 2.36 -4.53 7.48
N LEU A 721 2.10 -3.70 8.49
CA LEU A 721 3.01 -3.55 9.62
C LEU A 721 3.18 -4.89 10.36
N PHE A 722 2.07 -5.54 10.75
CA PHE A 722 2.17 -6.80 11.50
C PHE A 722 2.86 -7.89 10.69
N LEU A 723 2.55 -7.98 9.40
CA LEU A 723 3.26 -8.87 8.48
C LEU A 723 4.75 -8.52 8.38
N GLY A 724 5.09 -7.24 8.27
CA GLY A 724 6.48 -6.76 8.20
C GLY A 724 7.26 -7.03 9.48
N LEU A 725 6.65 -6.88 10.66
CA LEU A 725 7.26 -7.23 11.94
C LEU A 725 7.50 -8.74 12.06
N ALA A 726 6.51 -9.56 11.68
CA ALA A 726 6.65 -11.02 11.67
C ALA A 726 7.76 -11.48 10.69
N TRP A 727 7.81 -10.89 9.50
CA TRP A 727 8.86 -11.17 8.52
C TRP A 727 10.24 -10.73 9.01
N SER A 728 10.33 -9.57 9.68
CA SER A 728 11.58 -9.08 10.27
C SER A 728 12.07 -9.99 11.40
N ALA A 729 11.17 -10.55 12.21
CA ALA A 729 11.54 -11.55 13.19
C ALA A 729 12.10 -12.82 12.52
N GLY A 730 11.50 -13.27 11.41
CA GLY A 730 12.03 -14.36 10.59
C GLY A 730 13.45 -14.08 10.06
N LEU A 731 13.66 -12.88 9.49
CA LEU A 731 14.98 -12.42 9.01
C LEU A 731 16.06 -12.37 10.10
N ILE A 732 15.68 -12.16 11.36
CA ILE A 732 16.61 -12.11 12.50
C ILE A 732 16.87 -13.51 13.06
N LEU A 733 15.82 -14.34 13.19
CA LEU A 733 15.89 -15.64 13.87
C LEU A 733 16.36 -16.78 12.95
N ASP A 734 16.05 -16.71 11.66
CA ASP A 734 16.39 -17.73 10.66
C ASP A 734 16.72 -17.07 9.30
N PRO A 735 17.89 -16.38 9.21
CA PRO A 735 18.30 -15.67 7.99
C PRO A 735 18.60 -16.60 6.81
N VAL A 736 18.65 -17.93 7.02
CA VAL A 736 18.87 -18.91 5.95
C VAL A 736 17.57 -19.19 5.21
N ARG A 737 16.43 -19.25 5.92
CA ARG A 737 15.12 -19.52 5.29
C ARG A 737 14.35 -18.27 4.90
N PHE A 738 14.57 -17.16 5.59
CA PHE A 738 13.89 -15.89 5.31
C PHE A 738 14.77 -14.98 4.47
N GLU A 739 14.30 -14.65 3.27
CA GLU A 739 14.93 -13.67 2.38
C GLU A 739 14.19 -12.33 2.43
N PHE A 740 14.89 -11.25 2.08
CA PHE A 740 14.26 -9.94 1.92
C PHE A 740 13.25 -9.96 0.76
N PRO A 741 12.09 -9.29 0.89
CA PRO A 741 11.20 -9.10 -0.25
C PRO A 741 11.93 -8.41 -1.40
N ILE A 742 11.57 -8.74 -2.64
CA ILE A 742 12.18 -8.09 -3.80
C ILE A 742 11.93 -6.57 -3.77
N ILE A 743 12.90 -5.79 -4.25
CA ILE A 743 12.89 -4.32 -4.26
C ILE A 743 11.58 -3.75 -4.85
N LEU A 744 11.02 -4.41 -5.87
CA LEU A 744 9.78 -3.99 -6.53
C LEU A 744 8.54 -4.01 -5.63
N PHE A 745 8.52 -4.79 -4.54
CA PHE A 745 7.44 -4.72 -3.54
C PHE A 745 7.65 -3.60 -2.52
N MET A 746 8.91 -3.22 -2.24
CA MET A 746 9.24 -2.24 -1.21
C MET A 746 9.18 -0.79 -1.70
N LEU A 747 9.67 -0.53 -2.93
CA LEU A 747 9.75 0.84 -3.47
C LEU A 747 8.41 1.56 -3.55
N PRO A 748 7.31 0.96 -4.06
CA PRO A 748 6.03 1.65 -4.14
C PRO A 748 5.47 2.07 -2.77
N SER A 749 5.74 1.30 -1.72
CA SER A 749 5.27 1.62 -0.36
C SER A 749 5.98 2.85 0.20
N VAL A 750 7.30 2.96 0.02
CA VAL A 750 8.06 4.17 0.38
C VAL A 750 7.66 5.35 -0.52
N GLY A 751 7.49 5.10 -1.82
CA GLY A 751 7.07 6.09 -2.80
C GLY A 751 5.70 6.70 -2.47
N LEU A 752 4.72 5.88 -2.04
CA LEU A 752 3.41 6.34 -1.59
C LEU A 752 3.54 7.32 -0.43
N PHE A 753 4.34 6.98 0.58
CA PHE A 753 4.53 7.84 1.75
C PHE A 753 5.13 9.19 1.36
N VAL A 754 6.20 9.19 0.56
CA VAL A 754 6.83 10.41 0.06
C VAL A 754 5.84 11.22 -0.78
N PHE A 755 5.11 10.57 -1.68
CA PHE A 755 4.09 11.21 -2.50
C PHE A 755 3.01 11.89 -1.64
N LYS A 756 2.54 11.25 -0.58
CA LYS A 756 1.54 11.81 0.35
C LYS A 756 2.05 13.06 1.06
N ILE A 757 3.31 13.08 1.50
CA ILE A 757 3.94 14.27 2.08
C ILE A 757 4.01 15.40 1.05
N VAL A 758 4.47 15.12 -0.17
CA VAL A 758 4.55 16.13 -1.22
C VAL A 758 3.14 16.66 -1.56
N GLN A 759 2.16 15.77 -1.66
CA GLN A 759 0.77 16.09 -1.95
C GLN A 759 0.19 17.06 -0.90
N ILE A 760 0.30 16.74 0.40
CA ILE A 760 -0.28 17.59 1.45
C ILE A 760 0.40 18.96 1.50
N LEU A 761 1.74 19.02 1.40
CA LEU A 761 2.48 20.27 1.41
C LEU A 761 2.13 21.17 0.21
N ALA A 762 2.02 20.58 -0.99
CA ALA A 762 1.65 21.31 -2.20
C ALA A 762 0.20 21.84 -2.13
N LEU A 763 -0.75 21.01 -1.69
CA LEU A 763 -2.15 21.38 -1.58
C LEU A 763 -2.39 22.50 -0.56
N TYR A 764 -1.77 22.39 0.62
CA TYR A 764 -1.88 23.43 1.64
C TYR A 764 -1.25 24.73 1.15
N SER A 765 -0.07 24.67 0.53
CA SER A 765 0.59 25.86 -0.01
C SER A 765 -0.27 26.60 -1.04
N ALA A 766 -1.10 25.89 -1.79
CA ALA A 766 -1.92 26.47 -2.84
C ALA A 766 -3.30 26.93 -2.37
N ARG A 767 -3.88 26.30 -1.34
CA ARG A 767 -5.31 26.43 -1.03
C ARG A 767 -5.66 26.83 0.41
N VAL A 768 -4.68 26.78 1.32
CA VAL A 768 -4.87 27.09 2.75
C VAL A 768 -3.91 28.20 3.15
N ASN A 769 -4.45 29.28 3.72
CA ASN A 769 -3.64 30.43 4.13
C ASN A 769 -2.89 30.14 5.45
N CYS A 770 -1.79 29.39 5.37
CA CYS A 770 -0.99 28.98 6.52
C CYS A 770 0.51 28.94 6.22
N GLY A 771 1.33 29.12 7.26
CA GLY A 771 2.80 29.06 7.18
C GLY A 771 3.33 27.63 7.10
N LEU A 772 4.61 27.45 6.77
CA LEU A 772 5.21 26.11 6.61
C LEU A 772 5.12 25.25 7.88
N ARG A 773 5.31 25.85 9.06
CA ARG A 773 5.20 25.15 10.36
C ARG A 773 3.80 24.58 10.58
N ASP A 774 2.77 25.30 10.17
CA ASP A 774 1.38 24.88 10.28
C ASP A 774 1.05 23.71 9.35
N ARG A 775 1.63 23.71 8.13
CA ARG A 775 1.49 22.62 7.17
C ARG A 775 2.10 21.33 7.69
N ILE A 776 3.31 21.43 8.25
CA ILE A 776 3.99 20.28 8.88
C ILE A 776 3.18 19.82 10.10
N GLY A 777 2.72 20.75 10.94
CA GLY A 777 1.89 20.45 12.10
C GLY A 777 0.60 19.70 11.74
N ALA A 778 -0.11 20.15 10.69
CA ALA A 778 -1.29 19.48 10.16
C ALA A 778 -0.99 18.07 9.65
N ALA A 779 0.11 17.91 8.89
CA ALA A 779 0.54 16.60 8.38
C ALA A 779 0.87 15.62 9.52
N VAL A 780 1.59 16.09 10.54
CA VAL A 780 1.94 15.28 11.73
C VAL A 780 0.69 14.93 12.55
N ALA A 781 -0.24 15.86 12.75
CA ALA A 781 -1.49 15.59 13.46
C ALA A 781 -2.39 14.57 12.72
N GLY A 782 -2.47 14.66 11.39
CA GLY A 782 -3.18 13.66 10.58
C GLY A 782 -2.52 12.29 10.65
N LEU A 783 -1.18 12.24 10.50
CA LEU A 783 -0.39 11.01 10.56
C LEU A 783 -0.47 10.32 11.93
N ALA A 784 -0.55 11.09 13.02
CA ALA A 784 -0.73 10.60 14.39
C ALA A 784 -2.02 9.80 14.62
N LEU A 785 -3.02 9.97 13.74
CA LEU A 785 -4.31 9.29 13.81
C LEU A 785 -4.37 7.98 13.02
N SER A 786 -3.40 7.68 12.15
CA SER A 786 -3.44 6.53 11.23
C SER A 786 -3.71 5.20 11.93
N HIS A 787 -3.07 4.90 13.06
CA HIS A 787 -3.34 3.68 13.84
C HIS A 787 -4.81 3.61 14.32
N THR A 788 -5.32 4.74 14.82
CA THR A 788 -6.68 4.84 15.34
C THR A 788 -7.71 4.66 14.23
N ILE A 789 -7.46 5.28 13.06
CA ILE A 789 -8.29 5.15 11.86
C ILE A 789 -8.26 3.71 11.34
N GLY A 790 -7.08 3.10 11.22
CA GLY A 790 -6.93 1.73 10.76
C GLY A 790 -7.71 0.73 11.61
N LYS A 791 -7.63 0.84 12.95
CA LYS A 791 -8.46 0.04 13.87
C LYS A 791 -9.96 0.29 13.69
N ALA A 792 -10.36 1.55 13.52
CA ALA A 792 -11.76 1.93 13.33
C ALA A 792 -12.35 1.34 12.04
N VAL A 793 -11.57 1.33 10.95
CA VAL A 793 -11.98 0.76 9.67
C VAL A 793 -12.17 -0.75 9.77
N TRP A 794 -11.19 -1.49 10.29
CA TRP A 794 -11.32 -2.94 10.50
C TRP A 794 -12.56 -3.24 11.35
N LYS A 795 -12.77 -2.52 12.46
CA LYS A 795 -13.95 -2.74 13.29
C LYS A 795 -15.26 -2.35 12.59
N GLY A 796 -15.32 -1.23 11.86
CA GLY A 796 -16.53 -0.79 11.16
C GLY A 796 -16.94 -1.74 10.03
N LEU A 797 -15.96 -2.37 9.37
CA LEU A 797 -16.19 -3.35 8.32
C LEU A 797 -16.79 -4.67 8.85
N PHE A 798 -16.41 -5.10 10.07
CA PHE A 798 -16.78 -6.42 10.58
C PHE A 798 -17.76 -6.42 11.77
N THR A 799 -18.04 -5.27 12.40
CA THR A 799 -18.88 -5.22 13.61
C THR A 799 -20.12 -4.34 13.45
N ASN A 800 -21.07 -4.48 14.40
CA ASN A 800 -22.35 -3.76 14.42
C ASN A 800 -22.52 -2.80 15.61
N LYS A 801 -21.68 -2.90 16.65
CA LYS A 801 -21.76 -2.08 17.86
C LYS A 801 -20.44 -1.35 18.09
N LEU A 802 -20.52 -0.08 18.48
CA LEU A 802 -19.34 0.71 18.80
C LEU A 802 -18.72 0.18 20.11
N PRO A 803 -17.43 -0.21 20.13
CA PRO A 803 -16.79 -0.59 21.38
C PRO A 803 -16.59 0.63 22.27
N PHE A 804 -16.82 0.48 23.57
CA PHE A 804 -16.53 1.52 24.55
C PHE A 804 -15.02 1.75 24.66
N LEU A 805 -14.55 2.93 24.25
CA LEU A 805 -13.14 3.33 24.35
C LEU A 805 -12.86 3.85 25.77
N ARG A 806 -12.21 3.00 26.58
CA ARG A 806 -11.75 3.37 27.94
C ARG A 806 -10.69 4.45 27.85
N THR A 807 -10.85 5.53 28.62
CA THR A 807 -9.81 6.55 28.83
C THR A 807 -9.04 6.24 30.12
N PRO A 808 -7.70 6.26 30.10
CA PRO A 808 -6.91 6.27 31.33
C PRO A 808 -7.26 7.55 32.12
N LYS A 809 -7.61 7.42 33.39
CA LYS A 809 -7.85 8.57 34.28
C LYS A 809 -6.58 8.84 35.08
N MET A 810 -5.72 9.72 34.61
CA MET A 810 -4.52 10.18 35.34
C MET A 810 -4.40 11.69 35.22
N LYS A 811 -5.04 12.43 36.14
CA LYS A 811 -5.00 13.91 36.15
C LYS A 811 -3.72 14.47 36.77
N ASP A 812 -3.05 13.71 37.66
CA ASP A 812 -1.96 14.22 38.50
C ASP A 812 -0.55 13.77 38.08
N ALA A 813 -0.40 13.06 36.97
CA ALA A 813 0.90 12.59 36.48
C ALA A 813 1.66 13.69 35.70
N PRO A 814 3.00 13.66 35.59
CA PRO A 814 3.76 14.58 34.73
C PRO A 814 3.31 14.49 33.27
N ALA A 815 3.31 15.62 32.54
CA ALA A 815 2.86 15.72 31.15
C ALA A 815 3.46 14.63 30.22
N LEU A 816 4.75 14.34 30.38
CA LEU A 816 5.42 13.28 29.61
C LEU A 816 4.81 11.89 29.89
N VAL A 817 4.57 11.57 31.15
CA VAL A 817 3.97 10.28 31.56
C VAL A 817 2.53 10.18 31.05
N GLN A 818 1.75 11.25 31.14
CA GLN A 818 0.40 11.31 30.58
C GLN A 818 0.43 11.05 29.07
N GLY A 819 1.28 11.77 28.33
CA GLY A 819 1.43 11.63 26.89
C GLY A 819 1.80 10.20 26.46
N LEU A 820 2.76 9.57 27.14
CA LEU A 820 3.17 8.19 26.83
C LEU A 820 2.06 7.18 27.13
N VAL A 821 1.33 7.32 28.24
CA VAL A 821 0.24 6.40 28.61
C VAL A 821 -0.95 6.53 27.66
N MET A 822 -1.26 7.75 27.21
CA MET A 822 -2.33 8.00 26.24
C MET A 822 -2.05 7.32 24.87
N ALA A 823 -0.78 7.21 24.47
CA ALA A 823 -0.33 6.59 23.23
C ALA A 823 0.37 5.22 23.45
N ARG A 824 0.00 4.47 24.51
CA ARG A 824 0.71 3.24 24.91
C ARG A 824 0.82 2.17 23.81
N GLU A 825 -0.24 1.98 23.02
CA GLU A 825 -0.26 0.97 21.96
C GLU A 825 0.69 1.39 20.84
N GLU A 826 0.62 2.65 20.47
CA GLU A 826 1.50 3.26 19.48
C GLU A 826 2.96 3.26 19.94
N LEU A 827 3.22 3.47 21.23
CA LEU A 827 4.57 3.38 21.81
C LEU A 827 5.16 1.96 21.70
N VAL A 828 4.35 0.94 21.98
CA VAL A 828 4.79 -0.47 21.81
C VAL A 828 5.11 -0.75 20.34
N LEU A 829 4.24 -0.34 19.41
CA LEU A 829 4.47 -0.54 17.98
C LEU A 829 5.69 0.27 17.47
N LEU A 830 5.94 1.46 18.02
CA LEU A 830 7.14 2.23 17.75
C LEU A 830 8.39 1.48 18.22
N ALA A 831 8.38 0.94 19.45
CA ALA A 831 9.50 0.16 19.98
C ALA A 831 9.76 -1.11 19.16
N LEU A 832 8.70 -1.83 18.78
CA LEU A 832 8.81 -3.04 17.95
C LEU A 832 9.36 -2.75 16.55
N THR A 833 8.90 -1.68 15.90
CA THR A 833 9.39 -1.29 14.56
C THR A 833 10.85 -0.85 14.59
N TRP A 834 11.25 -0.06 15.59
CA TRP A 834 12.65 0.34 15.76
C TRP A 834 13.55 -0.83 16.18
N GLY A 835 13.05 -1.73 17.04
CA GLY A 835 13.74 -2.97 17.41
C GLY A 835 13.95 -3.87 16.20
N ALA A 836 12.94 -4.06 15.35
CA ALA A 836 13.04 -4.80 14.10
C ALA A 836 14.03 -4.13 13.12
N LEU A 837 13.98 -2.81 12.97
CA LEU A 837 14.90 -2.05 12.11
C LEU A 837 16.35 -2.25 12.55
N LEU A 838 16.65 -2.06 13.84
CA LEU A 838 18.00 -2.22 14.37
C LEU A 838 18.44 -3.68 14.32
N GLY A 839 17.56 -4.63 14.67
CA GLY A 839 17.86 -6.06 14.63
C GLY A 839 18.19 -6.56 13.23
N VAL A 840 17.40 -6.18 12.22
CA VAL A 840 17.68 -6.52 10.82
C VAL A 840 18.94 -5.82 10.32
N GLY A 841 19.08 -4.51 10.58
CA GLY A 841 20.23 -3.73 10.10
C GLY A 841 21.57 -4.24 10.66
N ILE A 842 21.61 -4.54 11.95
CA ILE A 842 22.79 -5.11 12.62
C ILE A 842 23.02 -6.56 12.19
N GLY A 843 21.98 -7.40 12.21
CA GLY A 843 22.08 -8.83 11.89
C GLY A 843 22.52 -9.12 10.46
N HIS A 844 22.23 -8.23 9.52
CA HIS A 844 22.61 -8.34 8.10
C HIS A 844 23.71 -7.35 7.68
N HIS A 845 24.36 -6.68 8.65
CA HIS A 845 25.47 -5.74 8.45
C HIS A 845 25.24 -4.64 7.38
N TRP A 846 24.00 -4.28 7.10
CA TRP A 846 23.65 -3.36 6.00
C TRP A 846 24.27 -3.76 4.65
N ALA A 847 24.47 -5.06 4.41
CA ALA A 847 25.30 -5.54 3.32
C ALA A 847 24.66 -5.28 1.94
N THR A 848 23.36 -5.51 1.80
CA THR A 848 22.66 -5.50 0.50
C THR A 848 21.73 -4.30 0.33
N PRO A 849 21.44 -3.85 -0.90
CA PRO A 849 20.41 -2.84 -1.18
C PRO A 849 19.03 -3.21 -0.62
N GLU A 850 18.66 -4.48 -0.66
CA GLU A 850 17.41 -5.03 -0.12
C GLU A 850 17.33 -4.82 1.39
N SER A 851 18.39 -5.13 2.13
CA SER A 851 18.42 -4.94 3.59
C SER A 851 18.28 -3.47 3.98
N LYS A 852 18.96 -2.57 3.25
CA LYS A 852 18.86 -1.12 3.46
C LYS A 852 17.45 -0.62 3.17
N LEU A 853 16.86 -1.05 2.06
CA LEU A 853 15.51 -0.65 1.68
C LEU A 853 14.45 -1.20 2.65
N TRP A 854 14.61 -2.42 3.15
CA TRP A 854 13.73 -2.98 4.18
C TRP A 854 13.78 -2.15 5.46
N CYS A 855 14.97 -1.72 5.89
CA CYS A 855 15.10 -0.80 7.02
C CYS A 855 14.41 0.56 6.77
N VAL A 856 14.45 1.08 5.53
CA VAL A 856 13.71 2.29 5.15
C VAL A 856 12.19 2.06 5.19
N VAL A 857 11.71 0.88 4.78
CA VAL A 857 10.29 0.50 4.90
C VAL A 857 9.88 0.48 6.37
N LEU A 858 10.64 -0.19 7.24
CA LEU A 858 10.38 -0.25 8.69
C LEU A 858 10.40 1.15 9.32
N PHE A 859 11.37 1.99 8.94
CA PHE A 859 11.42 3.38 9.37
C PHE A 859 10.15 4.13 8.96
N THR A 860 9.76 4.03 7.68
CA THR A 860 8.56 4.66 7.14
C THR A 860 7.30 4.19 7.88
N GLN A 861 7.17 2.89 8.15
CA GLN A 861 6.08 2.32 8.92
C GLN A 861 6.07 2.76 10.39
N SER A 862 7.21 3.17 10.94
CA SER A 862 7.31 3.68 12.32
C SER A 862 6.77 5.11 12.48
N LEU A 863 6.73 5.91 11.40
CA LEU A 863 6.42 7.34 11.44
C LEU A 863 5.00 7.68 11.95
N PRO A 864 3.93 6.93 11.60
CA PRO A 864 2.62 7.07 12.24
C PRO A 864 2.66 6.98 13.77
N TYR A 865 3.45 6.04 14.30
CA TYR A 865 3.56 5.81 15.73
C TYR A 865 4.42 6.86 16.41
N LEU A 866 5.50 7.27 15.77
CA LEU A 866 6.32 8.40 16.22
C LEU A 866 5.49 9.69 16.28
N ALA A 867 4.71 9.97 15.23
CA ALA A 867 3.79 11.10 15.20
C ALA A 867 2.74 11.01 16.31
N SER A 868 2.16 9.83 16.54
CA SER A 868 1.17 9.61 17.59
C SER A 868 1.72 9.88 18.99
N VAL A 869 2.89 9.32 19.32
CA VAL A 869 3.58 9.57 20.60
C VAL A 869 3.96 11.04 20.74
N GLY A 870 4.53 11.65 19.69
CA GLY A 870 4.92 13.06 19.69
C GLY A 870 3.74 14.01 19.90
N VAL A 871 2.64 13.82 19.16
CA VAL A 871 1.41 14.62 19.31
C VAL A 871 0.78 14.41 20.69
N SER A 872 0.79 13.19 21.21
CA SER A 872 0.29 12.89 22.56
C SER A 872 1.07 13.63 23.65
N ILE A 873 2.41 13.69 23.53
CA ILE A 873 3.26 14.47 24.44
C ILE A 873 2.96 15.97 24.30
N VAL A 874 2.86 16.48 23.07
CA VAL A 874 2.53 17.89 22.81
C VAL A 874 1.16 18.26 23.37
N ALA A 875 0.17 17.36 23.30
CA ALA A 875 -1.17 17.56 23.87
C ALA A 875 -1.17 17.63 25.39
N ALA A 876 -0.21 16.97 26.06
CA ALA A 876 -0.08 17.00 27.51
C ALA A 876 0.69 18.23 28.04
N LEU A 877 1.33 19.02 27.16
CA LEU A 877 2.04 20.22 27.57
C LEU A 877 1.07 21.32 28.04
N PRO A 878 1.42 22.11 29.07
CA PRO A 878 0.56 23.18 29.56
C PRO A 878 0.33 24.24 28.47
N ALA A 879 -0.94 24.58 28.24
CA ALA A 879 -1.32 25.66 27.34
C ALA A 879 -0.84 27.01 27.89
N LYS A 880 -0.37 27.90 27.01
CA LYS A 880 -0.13 29.30 27.39
C LYS A 880 -1.49 29.95 27.67
N VAL A 881 -1.62 30.65 28.79
CA VAL A 881 -2.82 31.41 29.13
C VAL A 881 -3.04 32.48 28.06
N VAL A 882 -4.07 32.31 27.22
CA VAL A 882 -4.51 33.34 26.27
C VAL A 882 -5.60 34.15 26.95
N LYS A 883 -5.41 35.47 27.04
CA LYS A 883 -6.44 36.41 27.52
C LYS A 883 -7.68 36.26 26.63
N ALA A 884 -8.82 35.89 27.22
CA ALA A 884 -10.10 35.84 26.52
C ALA A 884 -10.41 37.20 25.88
N LEU A 885 -10.86 37.20 24.62
CA LEU A 885 -11.43 38.39 23.99
C LEU A 885 -12.64 38.85 24.81
N PRO A 886 -12.80 40.16 25.08
CA PRO A 886 -13.92 40.66 25.87
C PRO A 886 -15.24 40.34 25.17
N ALA A 887 -16.16 39.73 25.92
CA ALA A 887 -17.52 39.50 25.45
C ALA A 887 -18.17 40.83 25.07
N PRO A 888 -18.99 40.89 24.00
CA PRO A 888 -19.87 42.04 23.77
C PRO A 888 -20.76 42.24 25.00
N ALA A 889 -20.94 43.49 25.42
CA ALA A 889 -21.76 43.81 26.59
C ALA A 889 -23.17 43.21 26.45
N PRO A 890 -23.73 42.61 27.52
CA PRO A 890 -25.06 42.02 27.47
C PRO A 890 -26.09 43.12 27.18
N ALA A 891 -26.88 42.92 26.12
CA ALA A 891 -28.06 43.74 25.89
C ALA A 891 -29.02 43.53 27.07
N LEU A 892 -29.37 44.62 27.76
CA LEU A 892 -30.37 44.63 28.82
C LEU A 892 -31.74 44.27 28.23
N LEU A 893 -32.19 43.04 28.47
CA LEU A 893 -33.55 42.59 28.10
C LEU A 893 -34.52 42.83 29.26
N PRO A 894 -35.77 43.28 28.98
CA PRO A 894 -36.78 43.51 30.00
C PRO A 894 -37.28 42.19 30.62
N VAL A 895 -37.38 42.17 31.95
CA VAL A 895 -37.82 41.02 32.74
C VAL A 895 -39.34 40.84 32.60
N SER A 896 -39.77 39.81 31.88
CA SER A 896 -41.15 39.31 31.91
C SER A 896 -41.17 37.94 32.59
N ARG A 897 -41.92 37.81 33.69
CA ARG A 897 -42.18 36.54 34.37
C ARG A 897 -43.29 35.80 33.62
N MET A 898 -42.93 34.85 32.76
CA MET A 898 -43.85 33.82 32.26
C MET A 898 -43.57 32.47 32.94
N PRO A 899 -44.60 31.64 33.19
CA PRO A 899 -44.43 30.34 33.83
C PRO A 899 -43.68 29.36 32.90
N ILE A 900 -42.70 28.66 33.48
CA ILE A 900 -41.88 27.64 32.81
C ILE A 900 -42.75 26.41 32.52
N SER A 901 -43.09 26.15 31.27
CA SER A 901 -43.70 24.88 30.86
C SER A 901 -42.63 23.88 30.40
N ALA A 902 -41.99 23.22 31.37
CA ALA A 902 -41.17 22.04 31.08
C ALA A 902 -42.12 20.87 30.78
N ARG A 903 -42.23 20.43 29.52
CA ARG A 903 -42.92 19.19 29.16
C ARG A 903 -41.93 18.03 29.27
N THR A 904 -42.07 17.20 30.30
CA THR A 904 -41.41 15.91 30.42
C THR A 904 -42.10 14.91 29.51
N ALA A 905 -41.40 14.43 28.48
CA ALA A 905 -41.86 13.32 27.63
C ALA A 905 -41.37 11.99 28.21
N ALA A 906 -42.00 11.56 29.31
CA ALA A 906 -41.90 10.20 29.81
C ALA A 906 -43.31 9.71 30.14
N GLY A 907 -43.87 8.93 29.23
CA GLY A 907 -45.15 8.25 29.33
C GLY A 907 -45.12 7.10 28.31
N ASP A 908 -44.90 5.90 28.86
CA ASP A 908 -44.79 4.54 28.29
C ASP A 908 -43.55 4.17 27.47
#